data_AF-A0A059G9J7-F1
#
_entry.id   AF-A0A059G9J7-F1
#
_cell.length_a   1.000
_cell.length_b   1.000
_cell.length_c   1.000
_cell.angle_alpha   90.00
_cell.angle_beta   90.00
_cell.angle_gamma   90.00
#
_symmetry.space_group_name_H-M   'P 1'
#
loop_
_entity.id
_entity.type
_entity.pdbx_description
1 polymer ?
#
loop_
_entity_poly.entity_id
_entity_poly.type
_entity_poly.pdbx_seq_one_letter_code
_entity_poly.pdbx_strand_id
1 'polypeptide(L)'
;MNFVIWRRAIAAMILAYSLAACGGGGSDNGGGSGGGGSGGGGGGSSNAPPQFTSPTSFTFPENTIVSFTLAVSDPEGDTVTIRDDTTGDGALFTVDPTTGGVIANTSNNSFDFENPQDGNQDNVYEQNITLSDGKNTVRTVIKVTITDVDEPPYFTNVQVVELNENQTGPLLTFTAVDPEGAAVSNYKIVQVSKLGEPVNSVRLMASFSIDSTTGVLTVEQPFDAEQERLIDPISVVVEATDGVHAGTGGVNITIIDLPARVVEGVRVIGTDQVSPLGDFANSVGDIDGDGLDEVWISQKVSSDFFQKPIAETAYLIWGKTLRDKLALVAADLDVDEFTKSQAIKFTNETYEEFGTKISQLIAIPAGDVDGDGTPDILIGFSDVRDERYVPDTTDGPIAAVVFGDSLIGNTSGTYDLLAPPALAQVNVSGVSRREAIGLSLGAGDFDGDGRTDIVLGSPMTNGGRLVFGTAFSPYRATGALDLNLVSAGQTLLLKSIDATANRMIGSSVAALADITSDGFDELVVSGRDIAPDYLSGVYVASGQLLNAAKIANETEFNFADAINAAGVIALAGADFWIDDIDTKGDVDADGLNDIALAYKGINSNPKIGALVFGSAVSAAMGTGSVVSLDFIDASNGVSFALTDQIFSTTTDTRTLVRFASNFADGPGDELMFGFGWDNPLRRREAGSVLVFKDRAISGAVDPLISLLNDNIPSSIARKFMGIAADARVANNFFAADLDGDGIVDLSFASEQAGDKDVYGFSGAFYTLPGTVMQQVFAGDSGTYDLATSLANETPVD
;
A
#
# COMPACT_ATOMS: atom_id res chain seq x y z
N MET A 1 24.25 -49.85 -30.59
CA MET A 1 25.19 -49.48 -31.67
C MET A 1 25.76 -48.11 -31.32
N ASN A 2 27.06 -48.06 -31.00
CA ASN A 2 28.08 -46.99 -31.17
C ASN A 2 27.65 -45.51 -31.14
N PHE A 3 28.29 -44.51 -30.51
CA PHE A 3 29.50 -44.27 -29.68
C PHE A 3 29.53 -42.71 -29.52
N VAL A 4 29.69 -42.01 -28.36
CA VAL A 4 30.91 -41.50 -27.64
C VAL A 4 30.36 -40.39 -26.70
N ILE A 5 30.33 -40.47 -25.35
CA ILE A 5 31.34 -40.20 -24.28
C ILE A 5 31.67 -38.68 -24.17
N TRP A 6 31.46 -38.00 -23.03
CA TRP A 6 32.37 -37.91 -21.87
C TRP A 6 31.68 -37.76 -20.50
N ARG A 7 32.35 -38.29 -19.45
CA ARG A 7 31.93 -38.39 -18.05
C ARG A 7 33.12 -38.06 -17.12
N ARG A 8 32.79 -37.38 -16.00
CA ARG A 8 33.33 -37.45 -14.61
C ARG A 8 34.60 -36.67 -14.20
N ALA A 9 34.38 -35.62 -13.40
CA ALA A 9 34.47 -35.54 -11.92
C ALA A 9 35.74 -36.00 -11.13
N ILE A 10 36.21 -35.07 -10.28
CA ILE A 10 36.83 -35.16 -8.92
C ILE A 10 38.26 -35.71 -8.77
N ALA A 11 39.17 -34.91 -8.18
CA ALA A 11 39.89 -35.19 -6.91
C ALA A 11 41.00 -34.15 -6.60
N ALA A 12 41.25 -33.97 -5.30
CA ALA A 12 42.13 -32.99 -4.65
C ALA A 12 43.58 -33.44 -4.41
N MET A 13 44.37 -32.51 -3.84
CA MET A 13 45.64 -32.61 -3.08
C MET A 13 46.99 -32.27 -3.76
N ILE A 14 47.60 -31.21 -3.20
CA ILE A 14 48.99 -31.05 -2.70
C ILE A 14 50.12 -31.84 -3.41
N LEU A 15 51.10 -31.12 -3.98
CA LEU A 15 52.53 -31.47 -3.87
C LEU A 15 53.45 -30.27 -4.19
N ALA A 16 54.34 -29.94 -3.26
CA ALA A 16 55.51 -29.08 -3.47
C ALA A 16 56.60 -29.82 -4.27
N TYR A 17 57.38 -29.11 -5.10
CA TYR A 17 58.85 -29.13 -5.05
C TYR A 17 59.45 -28.15 -6.07
N SER A 18 60.54 -27.53 -5.61
CA SER A 18 61.44 -26.64 -6.31
C SER A 18 62.27 -27.35 -7.41
N LEU A 19 62.59 -26.60 -8.47
CA LEU A 19 63.77 -26.84 -9.31
C LEU A 19 64.38 -25.51 -9.74
N ALA A 20 65.65 -25.33 -9.38
CA ALA A 20 66.56 -24.37 -9.99
C ALA A 20 67.17 -24.98 -11.26
N ALA A 21 67.37 -24.17 -12.31
CA ALA A 21 68.63 -24.08 -13.07
C ALA A 21 68.52 -23.25 -14.38
N CYS A 22 69.42 -22.27 -14.47
CA CYS A 22 70.36 -21.99 -15.57
C CYS A 22 69.94 -21.21 -16.84
N GLY A 23 70.84 -20.28 -17.21
CA GLY A 23 71.06 -19.67 -18.54
C GLY A 23 70.91 -18.14 -18.48
N GLY A 24 71.96 -17.31 -18.36
CA GLY A 24 73.11 -17.10 -19.27
C GLY A 24 72.99 -15.67 -19.83
N GLY A 25 73.98 -14.82 -20.10
CA GLY A 25 75.45 -14.81 -20.02
C GLY A 25 75.99 -13.68 -20.92
N GLY A 26 77.11 -13.04 -20.52
CA GLY A 26 78.06 -12.25 -21.35
C GLY A 26 77.76 -10.75 -21.52
N SER A 27 78.71 -9.82 -21.71
CA SER A 27 80.19 -9.66 -21.62
C SER A 27 80.41 -8.11 -21.69
N ASP A 28 81.46 -7.45 -21.17
CA ASP A 28 82.86 -7.47 -21.59
C ASP A 28 83.74 -6.51 -20.75
N ASN A 29 84.98 -6.99 -20.51
CA ASN A 29 86.31 -6.36 -20.47
C ASN A 29 86.60 -4.91 -19.99
N GLY A 30 87.63 -4.81 -19.13
CA GLY A 30 88.56 -3.68 -19.07
C GLY A 30 89.40 -3.60 -17.79
N GLY A 31 90.57 -4.25 -17.77
CA GLY A 31 91.49 -4.26 -16.61
C GLY A 31 92.33 -2.99 -16.44
N GLY A 32 92.74 -2.73 -15.19
CA GLY A 32 93.72 -1.72 -14.81
C GLY A 32 94.26 -1.97 -13.40
N SER A 33 95.59 -2.07 -13.27
CA SER A 33 96.34 -2.47 -12.08
C SER A 33 96.86 -1.25 -11.29
N GLY A 34 97.05 -1.42 -9.97
CA GLY A 34 97.73 -0.48 -9.06
C GLY A 34 96.87 -0.29 -7.80
N GLY A 35 97.31 -0.51 -6.56
CA GLY A 35 98.57 -0.15 -5.93
C GLY A 35 98.16 0.42 -4.56
N GLY A 36 98.78 -0.06 -3.48
CA GLY A 36 98.33 0.23 -2.10
C GLY A 36 98.41 1.71 -1.69
N GLY A 37 97.63 2.06 -0.67
CA GLY A 37 97.69 3.37 -0.03
C GLY A 37 96.67 3.51 1.09
N SER A 38 97.16 3.43 2.33
CA SER A 38 96.46 3.87 3.53
C SER A 38 96.15 5.36 3.44
N GLY A 39 94.93 5.75 3.82
CA GLY A 39 94.50 7.14 3.91
C GLY A 39 93.19 7.24 4.68
N GLY A 40 93.30 7.47 5.99
CA GLY A 40 92.17 7.92 6.80
C GLY A 40 91.69 9.29 6.32
N GLY A 41 90.38 9.43 6.21
CA GLY A 41 89.69 10.68 5.96
C GLY A 41 88.24 10.51 6.40
N GLY A 42 87.88 11.14 7.53
CA GLY A 42 86.50 11.17 8.01
C GLY A 42 85.59 11.87 7.00
N GLY A 43 84.56 11.14 6.58
CA GLY A 43 83.32 11.69 6.06
C GLY A 43 82.21 10.95 6.81
N GLY A 44 81.41 11.68 7.59
CA GLY A 44 80.29 11.07 8.30
C GLY A 44 79.39 10.35 7.29
N SER A 45 79.12 9.07 7.52
CA SER A 45 78.02 8.38 6.86
C SER A 45 76.74 9.12 7.25
N SER A 46 76.21 9.98 6.37
CA SER A 46 74.88 10.51 6.56
C SER A 46 73.92 9.33 6.54
N ASN A 47 73.10 9.18 7.58
CA ASN A 47 72.07 8.15 7.64
C ASN A 47 71.16 8.29 6.42
N ALA A 48 70.97 7.22 5.65
CA ALA A 48 69.95 7.17 4.62
C ALA A 48 68.57 6.98 5.28
N PRO A 49 67.47 7.43 4.65
CA PRO A 49 66.14 7.19 5.19
C PRO A 49 65.70 5.72 5.01
N PRO A 50 64.85 5.19 5.90
CA PRO A 50 64.28 3.86 5.75
C PRO A 50 63.34 3.79 4.53
N GLN A 51 63.18 2.60 3.94
CA GLN A 51 62.39 2.39 2.73
C GLN A 51 61.50 1.16 2.81
N PHE A 52 60.36 1.21 2.11
CA PHE A 52 59.55 0.02 1.84
C PHE A 52 60.26 -0.90 0.83
N THR A 53 60.20 -2.19 1.08
CA THR A 53 60.65 -3.25 0.15
C THR A 53 59.48 -4.09 -0.37
N SER A 54 58.29 -3.90 0.21
CA SER A 54 57.00 -4.40 -0.25
C SER A 54 56.31 -3.38 -1.17
N PRO A 55 55.27 -3.78 -1.92
CA PRO A 55 54.38 -2.84 -2.60
C PRO A 55 53.72 -1.85 -1.61
N THR A 56 53.32 -0.69 -2.11
CA THR A 56 52.54 0.32 -1.37
C THR A 56 51.10 0.42 -1.86
N SER A 57 50.67 -0.53 -2.70
CA SER A 57 49.31 -0.66 -3.18
C SER A 57 48.94 -2.14 -3.23
N PHE A 58 47.78 -2.46 -2.70
CA PHE A 58 47.24 -3.80 -2.59
C PHE A 58 45.81 -3.81 -3.10
N THR A 59 45.38 -4.92 -3.67
CA THR A 59 44.04 -5.09 -4.22
C THR A 59 43.47 -6.40 -3.69
N PHE A 60 42.23 -6.35 -3.21
CA PHE A 60 41.51 -7.51 -2.70
C PHE A 60 40.10 -7.52 -3.28
N PRO A 61 39.58 -8.70 -3.66
CA PRO A 61 38.14 -8.84 -3.86
C PRO A 61 37.44 -8.58 -2.53
N GLU A 62 36.25 -8.00 -2.60
CA GLU A 62 35.39 -7.85 -1.43
C GLU A 62 35.02 -9.19 -0.80
N ASN A 63 34.42 -9.13 0.39
CA ASN A 63 33.98 -10.30 1.15
C ASN A 63 35.09 -11.34 1.42
N THR A 64 36.36 -10.95 1.21
CA THR A 64 37.55 -11.72 1.56
C THR A 64 38.35 -11.03 2.65
N ILE A 65 39.07 -11.83 3.44
CA ILE A 65 39.92 -11.30 4.51
C ILE A 65 41.03 -10.45 3.90
N VAL A 66 41.06 -9.17 4.26
CA VAL A 66 42.11 -8.23 3.87
C VAL A 66 43.24 -8.29 4.88
N SER A 67 44.34 -8.91 4.46
CA SER A 67 45.59 -8.94 5.23
C SER A 67 46.82 -8.97 4.33
N PHE A 68 47.84 -8.23 4.71
CA PHE A 68 49.14 -8.16 4.02
C PHE A 68 50.26 -7.82 4.99
N THR A 69 51.49 -7.68 4.49
CA THR A 69 52.65 -7.32 5.32
C THR A 69 53.48 -6.25 4.64
N LEU A 70 53.76 -5.18 5.39
CA LEU A 70 54.65 -4.10 4.99
C LEU A 70 56.09 -4.47 5.34
N ALA A 71 56.83 -4.96 4.36
CA ALA A 71 58.27 -5.19 4.48
C ALA A 71 59.05 -3.87 4.32
N VAL A 72 59.97 -3.59 5.25
CA VAL A 72 60.78 -2.36 5.32
C VAL A 72 62.26 -2.69 5.51
N SER A 73 63.14 -1.81 5.06
CA SER A 73 64.59 -1.94 5.24
C SER A 73 65.24 -0.57 5.45
N ASP A 74 66.40 -0.58 6.09
CA ASP A 74 67.29 0.58 6.19
C ASP A 74 68.64 0.22 5.53
N PRO A 75 69.23 1.08 4.68
CA PRO A 75 70.48 0.78 3.98
C PRO A 75 71.68 0.53 4.90
N GLU A 76 71.69 1.11 6.11
CA GLU A 76 72.75 0.91 7.11
C GLU A 76 72.42 -0.22 8.10
N GLY A 77 71.22 -0.80 8.00
CA GLY A 77 70.73 -1.84 8.91
C GLY A 77 70.26 -1.30 10.26
N ASP A 78 69.97 0.00 10.35
CA ASP A 78 69.30 0.58 11.52
C ASP A 78 67.91 -0.06 11.72
N THR A 79 67.44 -0.12 12.96
CA THR A 79 66.12 -0.67 13.28
C THR A 79 65.03 0.30 12.82
N VAL A 80 64.15 -0.15 11.92
CA VAL A 80 63.02 0.64 11.43
C VAL A 80 61.81 0.45 12.33
N THR A 81 61.21 1.57 12.75
CA THR A 81 59.93 1.61 13.46
C THR A 81 58.83 2.01 12.48
N ILE A 82 57.71 1.28 12.51
CA ILE A 82 56.50 1.57 11.73
C ILE A 82 55.52 2.28 12.67
N ARG A 83 54.95 3.39 12.21
CA ARG A 83 53.81 4.06 12.85
C ARG A 83 52.70 4.27 11.83
N ASP A 84 51.52 3.85 12.17
CA ASP A 84 50.27 4.04 11.45
C ASP A 84 49.53 5.29 11.94
N ASP A 85 48.82 5.93 11.02
CA ASP A 85 47.80 6.92 11.34
C ASP A 85 46.46 6.20 11.53
N THR A 86 45.83 6.34 12.69
CA THR A 86 44.59 5.65 13.03
C THR A 86 43.36 6.55 12.83
N THR A 87 43.45 7.54 11.94
CA THR A 87 42.38 8.48 11.60
C THR A 87 41.96 8.33 10.14
N GLY A 88 40.73 8.76 9.81
CA GLY A 88 40.14 8.51 8.50
C GLY A 88 40.10 7.00 8.21
N ASP A 89 40.44 6.62 6.99
CA ASP A 89 40.52 5.22 6.56
C ASP A 89 41.52 4.40 7.38
N GLY A 90 42.53 5.06 7.98
CA GLY A 90 43.53 4.37 8.79
C GLY A 90 42.98 3.76 10.09
N ALA A 91 41.79 4.17 10.54
CA ALA A 91 41.09 3.51 11.65
C ALA A 91 40.58 2.09 11.28
N LEU A 92 40.45 1.81 9.97
CA LEU A 92 39.94 0.55 9.43
C LEU A 92 41.02 -0.52 9.29
N PHE A 93 42.26 -0.23 9.70
CA PHE A 93 43.36 -1.19 9.69
C PHE A 93 44.03 -1.26 11.04
N THR A 94 44.51 -2.45 11.40
CA THR A 94 45.44 -2.65 12.51
C THR A 94 46.80 -3.00 11.94
N VAL A 95 47.82 -2.21 12.29
CA VAL A 95 49.20 -2.44 11.89
C VAL A 95 50.01 -2.94 13.09
N ASP A 96 50.67 -4.09 12.94
CA ASP A 96 51.66 -4.56 13.92
C ASP A 96 53.00 -3.83 13.67
N PRO A 97 53.45 -2.95 14.58
CA PRO A 97 54.65 -2.15 14.37
C PRO A 97 55.95 -2.97 14.43
N THR A 98 55.91 -4.22 14.88
CA THR A 98 57.08 -5.11 15.01
C THR A 98 57.24 -6.02 13.80
N THR A 99 56.12 -6.53 13.27
CA THR A 99 56.13 -7.48 12.14
C THR A 99 55.78 -6.82 10.80
N GLY A 100 55.18 -5.63 10.82
CA GLY A 100 54.62 -4.97 9.64
C GLY A 100 53.33 -5.61 9.13
N GLY A 101 52.75 -6.57 9.86
CA GLY A 101 51.49 -7.19 9.50
C GLY A 101 50.35 -6.18 9.54
N VAL A 102 49.50 -6.20 8.53
CA VAL A 102 48.30 -5.36 8.42
C VAL A 102 47.09 -6.26 8.25
N ILE A 103 46.02 -5.96 8.99
CA ILE A 103 44.72 -6.62 8.86
C ILE A 103 43.62 -5.56 8.93
N ALA A 104 42.56 -5.72 8.13
CA ALA A 104 41.38 -4.88 8.27
C ALA A 104 40.75 -5.04 9.66
N ASN A 105 40.20 -3.96 10.20
CA ASN A 105 39.58 -3.87 11.51
C ASN A 105 38.07 -3.67 11.36
N THR A 106 37.42 -4.66 10.74
CA THR A 106 35.97 -4.73 10.51
C THR A 106 35.43 -6.03 11.12
N SER A 107 34.10 -6.20 11.14
CA SER A 107 33.43 -7.32 11.80
C SER A 107 33.91 -8.71 11.36
N ASN A 108 34.45 -8.84 10.13
CA ASN A 108 35.01 -10.08 9.57
C ASN A 108 36.41 -9.90 8.95
N ASN A 109 37.07 -8.76 9.19
CA ASN A 109 38.31 -8.35 8.52
C ASN A 109 38.21 -8.32 6.98
N SER A 110 37.02 -8.07 6.44
CA SER A 110 36.73 -7.88 5.01
C SER A 110 36.07 -6.51 4.78
N PHE A 111 35.97 -6.12 3.53
CA PHE A 111 35.17 -4.99 3.09
C PHE A 111 34.06 -5.47 2.16
N ASP A 112 33.04 -4.64 2.04
CA ASP A 112 31.85 -4.77 1.21
C ASP A 112 31.90 -3.56 0.26
N PHE A 113 31.84 -3.83 -1.05
CA PHE A 113 32.05 -2.83 -2.10
C PHE A 113 30.84 -1.92 -2.27
N GLU A 114 29.63 -2.45 -2.07
CA GLU A 114 28.34 -1.77 -2.15
C GLU A 114 28.12 -0.84 -0.95
N ASN A 115 28.83 -1.10 0.16
CA ASN A 115 28.86 -0.25 1.34
C ASN A 115 30.27 0.24 1.72
N PRO A 116 30.86 1.16 0.93
CA PRO A 116 32.21 1.67 1.17
C PRO A 116 32.31 2.39 2.52
N GLN A 117 33.35 2.05 3.30
CA GLN A 117 33.60 2.64 4.61
C GLN A 117 34.66 3.76 4.59
N ASP A 118 35.28 4.00 3.44
CA ASP A 118 36.25 5.07 3.22
C ASP A 118 35.56 6.44 3.19
N GLY A 119 36.31 7.48 3.54
CA GLY A 119 35.73 8.82 3.72
C GLY A 119 35.14 9.43 2.44
N ASN A 120 35.57 8.96 1.28
CA ASN A 120 35.18 9.44 -0.06
C ASN A 120 34.37 8.43 -0.87
N GLN A 121 34.08 7.24 -0.32
CA GLN A 121 33.23 6.22 -0.93
C GLN A 121 33.69 5.77 -2.33
N ASP A 122 35.01 5.67 -2.55
CA ASP A 122 35.58 5.23 -3.84
C ASP A 122 36.22 3.83 -3.80
N ASN A 123 36.06 3.11 -2.67
CA ASN A 123 36.59 1.78 -2.43
C ASN A 123 38.14 1.72 -2.49
N VAL A 124 38.82 2.86 -2.32
CA VAL A 124 40.28 2.97 -2.24
C VAL A 124 40.68 3.55 -0.90
N TYR A 125 40.93 2.66 0.06
CA TYR A 125 41.28 3.01 1.42
C TYR A 125 42.75 3.46 1.53
N GLU A 126 42.97 4.62 2.15
CA GLU A 126 44.28 5.26 2.26
C GLU A 126 44.86 5.19 3.68
N GLN A 127 45.81 4.27 3.90
CA GLN A 127 46.54 4.14 5.16
C GLN A 127 47.85 4.94 5.13
N ASN A 128 47.92 6.02 5.89
CA ASN A 128 49.17 6.77 6.08
C ASN A 128 50.13 5.99 7.00
N ILE A 129 51.33 5.67 6.50
CA ILE A 129 52.39 5.01 7.26
C ILE A 129 53.63 5.89 7.35
N THR A 130 54.20 5.96 8.55
CA THR A 130 55.46 6.65 8.84
C THR A 130 56.53 5.64 9.26
N LEU A 131 57.62 5.57 8.49
CA LEU A 131 58.82 4.80 8.83
C LEU A 131 59.87 5.70 9.49
N SER A 132 60.52 5.24 10.55
CA SER A 132 61.67 5.94 11.14
C SER A 132 62.76 4.98 11.62
N ASP A 133 64.00 5.30 11.28
CA ASP A 133 65.25 4.67 11.76
C ASP A 133 65.79 5.35 13.04
N GLY A 134 65.03 6.30 13.62
CA GLY A 134 65.44 7.13 14.76
C GLY A 134 66.19 8.42 14.41
N LYS A 135 66.55 8.65 13.14
CA LYS A 135 67.23 9.85 12.64
C LYS A 135 66.50 10.50 11.47
N ASN A 136 66.04 9.71 10.51
CA ASN A 136 65.22 10.08 9.37
C ASN A 136 63.78 9.57 9.50
N THR A 137 62.90 10.10 8.66
CA THR A 137 61.51 9.70 8.61
C THR A 137 61.01 9.72 7.17
N VAL A 138 60.28 8.68 6.77
CA VAL A 138 59.59 8.60 5.48
C VAL A 138 58.11 8.43 5.74
N ARG A 139 57.28 9.20 5.02
CA ARG A 139 55.82 9.10 5.07
C ARG A 139 55.31 8.65 3.71
N THR A 140 54.41 7.68 3.69
CA THR A 140 53.84 7.14 2.45
C THR A 140 52.41 6.70 2.70
N VAL A 141 51.55 6.92 1.71
CA VAL A 141 50.19 6.40 1.70
C VAL A 141 50.23 4.99 1.13
N ILE A 142 49.75 4.02 1.90
CA ILE A 142 49.46 2.67 1.42
C ILE A 142 48.02 2.66 0.93
N LYS A 143 47.80 2.24 -0.32
CA LYS A 143 46.47 2.15 -0.91
C LYS A 143 45.96 0.72 -0.88
N VAL A 144 44.77 0.50 -0.35
CA VAL A 144 44.07 -0.78 -0.39
C VAL A 144 42.82 -0.60 -1.24
N THR A 145 42.80 -1.18 -2.43
CA THR A 145 41.66 -1.13 -3.34
C THR A 145 40.81 -2.37 -3.17
N ILE A 146 39.51 -2.19 -2.94
CA ILE A 146 38.53 -3.27 -2.93
C ILE A 146 37.91 -3.35 -4.32
N THR A 147 37.81 -4.56 -4.86
CA THR A 147 37.17 -4.80 -6.15
C THR A 147 35.88 -5.56 -5.94
N ASP A 148 34.84 -5.03 -6.58
CA ASP A 148 33.52 -5.61 -6.79
C ASP A 148 33.60 -7.09 -7.22
N VAL A 149 32.81 -7.95 -6.56
CA VAL A 149 32.58 -9.34 -6.91
C VAL A 149 31.08 -9.65 -6.88
N ASP A 150 30.51 -9.79 -8.07
CA ASP A 150 29.18 -10.34 -8.35
C ASP A 150 28.68 -11.42 -7.37
N GLU A 151 27.63 -11.09 -6.63
CA GLU A 151 27.03 -11.87 -5.56
C GLU A 151 25.62 -12.38 -5.89
N PRO A 152 25.17 -13.49 -5.27
CA PRO A 152 23.81 -13.95 -5.50
C PRO A 152 22.79 -12.98 -4.90
N PRO A 153 21.62 -12.80 -5.54
CA PRO A 153 20.51 -12.07 -4.95
C PRO A 153 20.13 -12.62 -3.56
N TYR A 154 19.72 -11.75 -2.65
CA TYR A 154 19.21 -12.15 -1.33
C TYR A 154 17.77 -11.68 -1.12
N PHE A 155 16.99 -12.46 -0.38
CA PHE A 155 15.58 -12.15 -0.12
C PHE A 155 15.44 -11.24 1.09
N THR A 156 14.62 -10.19 0.97
CA THR A 156 14.35 -9.22 2.05
C THR A 156 13.14 -9.63 2.90
N ASN A 157 12.21 -10.39 2.34
CA ASN A 157 10.98 -10.82 3.00
C ASN A 157 11.17 -12.19 3.65
N VAL A 158 11.71 -12.23 4.88
CA VAL A 158 11.81 -13.47 5.66
C VAL A 158 10.83 -13.41 6.82
N GLN A 159 9.58 -13.79 6.57
CA GLN A 159 8.51 -13.77 7.57
C GLN A 159 7.89 -15.16 7.80
N VAL A 160 7.16 -15.26 8.91
CA VAL A 160 6.15 -16.29 9.12
C VAL A 160 4.85 -15.72 8.57
N VAL A 161 4.19 -16.46 7.68
CA VAL A 161 2.91 -16.07 7.09
C VAL A 161 1.81 -16.96 7.65
N GLU A 162 0.63 -16.40 7.86
CA GLU A 162 -0.58 -17.16 8.22
C GLU A 162 -1.36 -17.46 6.93
N LEU A 163 -1.92 -18.67 6.83
CA LEU A 163 -2.77 -19.09 5.73
C LEU A 163 -4.06 -19.61 6.33
N ASN A 164 -5.18 -18.98 6.02
CA ASN A 164 -6.47 -19.50 6.44
C ASN A 164 -6.73 -20.84 5.76
N GLU A 165 -7.32 -21.80 6.48
CA GLU A 165 -7.82 -22.98 5.81
C GLU A 165 -8.89 -22.61 4.77
N ASN A 166 -9.04 -23.45 3.76
CA ASN A 166 -9.93 -23.23 2.61
C ASN A 166 -9.56 -22.04 1.71
N GLN A 167 -8.56 -21.22 2.07
CA GLN A 167 -8.05 -20.12 1.27
C GLN A 167 -7.31 -20.61 0.01
N THR A 168 -7.54 -19.92 -1.10
CA THR A 168 -6.79 -20.02 -2.36
C THR A 168 -6.50 -18.63 -2.90
N GLY A 169 -5.48 -18.50 -3.74
CA GLY A 169 -5.10 -17.21 -4.34
C GLY A 169 -3.72 -16.71 -3.92
N PRO A 170 -3.33 -15.49 -4.33
CA PRO A 170 -2.06 -14.87 -3.95
C PRO A 170 -1.91 -14.82 -2.43
N LEU A 171 -0.74 -15.21 -1.91
CA LEU A 171 -0.46 -15.25 -0.47
C LEU A 171 0.59 -14.22 -0.05
N LEU A 172 1.68 -14.11 -0.80
CA LEU A 172 2.74 -13.13 -0.52
C LEU A 172 3.60 -12.92 -1.76
N THR A 173 4.31 -11.79 -1.81
CA THR A 173 5.30 -11.53 -2.85
C THR A 173 6.70 -11.71 -2.30
N PHE A 174 7.48 -12.60 -2.92
CA PHE A 174 8.89 -12.72 -2.63
C PHE A 174 9.66 -11.59 -3.31
N THR A 175 10.33 -10.78 -2.51
CA THR A 175 11.25 -9.75 -3.02
C THR A 175 12.68 -10.18 -2.75
N ALA A 176 13.49 -10.18 -3.81
CA ALA A 176 14.92 -10.39 -3.76
C ALA A 176 15.65 -9.19 -4.38
N VAL A 177 16.76 -8.81 -3.75
CA VAL A 177 17.61 -7.70 -4.18
C VAL A 177 18.99 -8.26 -4.49
N ASP A 178 19.52 -7.80 -5.60
CA ASP A 178 20.90 -8.06 -6.02
C ASP A 178 21.80 -6.94 -5.46
N PRO A 179 22.91 -7.26 -4.77
CA PRO A 179 23.82 -6.25 -4.21
C PRO A 179 24.30 -5.23 -5.26
N GLU A 180 24.60 -5.70 -6.46
CA GLU A 180 25.11 -4.92 -7.59
C GLU A 180 23.99 -4.15 -8.32
N GLY A 181 22.74 -4.33 -7.89
CA GLY A 181 21.57 -3.70 -8.48
C GLY A 181 21.14 -4.31 -9.80
N ALA A 182 21.56 -5.54 -10.12
CA ALA A 182 21.06 -6.25 -11.28
C ALA A 182 19.56 -6.59 -11.10
N ALA A 183 18.85 -6.66 -12.23
CA ALA A 183 17.44 -7.03 -12.20
C ALA A 183 17.27 -8.50 -11.82
N VAL A 184 16.58 -8.77 -10.71
CA VAL A 184 16.29 -10.13 -10.24
C VAL A 184 15.05 -10.66 -10.94
N SER A 185 15.11 -11.91 -11.40
CA SER A 185 14.01 -12.57 -12.12
C SER A 185 14.03 -14.09 -11.95
N ASN A 186 13.08 -14.77 -12.60
CA ASN A 186 12.97 -16.23 -12.67
C ASN A 186 12.79 -16.88 -11.28
N TYR A 187 11.85 -16.34 -10.51
CA TYR A 187 11.41 -16.91 -9.24
C TYR A 187 10.89 -18.33 -9.43
N LYS A 188 11.31 -19.24 -8.55
CA LYS A 188 10.96 -20.65 -8.65
C LYS A 188 10.90 -21.32 -7.28
N ILE A 189 9.82 -22.05 -7.01
CA ILE A 189 9.72 -22.94 -5.85
C ILE A 189 10.70 -24.11 -6.04
N VAL A 190 11.67 -24.23 -5.13
CA VAL A 190 12.66 -25.31 -5.12
C VAL A 190 12.39 -26.35 -4.03
N GLN A 191 11.67 -25.97 -2.98
CA GLN A 191 11.29 -26.89 -1.91
C GLN A 191 9.97 -26.47 -1.26
N VAL A 192 9.10 -27.45 -0.98
CA VAL A 192 7.99 -27.31 -0.02
C VAL A 192 8.05 -28.48 0.94
N SER A 193 7.94 -28.21 2.23
CA SER A 193 8.03 -29.23 3.26
C SER A 193 7.10 -28.94 4.43
N LYS A 194 6.58 -30.01 5.02
CA LYS A 194 5.75 -29.98 6.22
C LYS A 194 6.12 -31.15 7.11
N LEU A 195 6.15 -30.95 8.42
CA LEU A 195 6.45 -32.04 9.35
C LEU A 195 5.40 -33.16 9.21
N GLY A 196 5.86 -34.41 9.13
CA GLY A 196 4.97 -35.57 8.95
C GLY A 196 4.62 -35.90 7.49
N GLU A 197 4.97 -35.05 6.53
CA GLU A 197 4.87 -35.32 5.09
C GLU A 197 6.26 -35.44 4.42
N PRO A 198 6.40 -36.19 3.31
CA PRO A 198 7.61 -36.14 2.50
C PRO A 198 7.86 -34.75 1.93
N VAL A 199 9.12 -34.28 1.97
CA VAL A 199 9.54 -33.06 1.27
C VAL A 199 9.17 -33.18 -0.21
N ASN A 200 8.60 -32.11 -0.78
CA ASN A 200 8.12 -32.05 -2.15
C ASN A 200 7.10 -33.17 -2.47
N SER A 201 6.19 -33.47 -1.54
CA SER A 201 5.07 -34.35 -1.81
C SER A 201 4.27 -33.83 -3.02
N VAL A 202 3.69 -34.73 -3.82
CA VAL A 202 2.94 -34.35 -5.04
C VAL A 202 1.83 -33.35 -4.70
N ARG A 203 1.19 -33.52 -3.55
CA ARG A 203 0.17 -32.61 -3.04
C ARG A 203 0.77 -31.24 -2.71
N LEU A 204 1.79 -31.17 -1.86
CA LEU A 204 2.41 -29.90 -1.45
C LEU A 204 2.95 -29.11 -2.65
N MET A 205 3.53 -29.79 -3.64
CA MET A 205 4.01 -29.13 -4.86
C MET A 205 2.90 -28.67 -5.79
N ALA A 206 1.71 -29.26 -5.70
CA ALA A 206 0.54 -28.83 -6.46
C ALA A 206 -0.27 -27.76 -5.72
N SER A 207 -0.06 -27.58 -4.41
CA SER A 207 -0.73 -26.56 -3.59
C SER A 207 -0.18 -25.16 -3.76
N PHE A 208 1.03 -25.00 -4.30
CA PHE A 208 1.67 -23.70 -4.46
C PHE A 208 2.18 -23.49 -5.88
N SER A 209 2.00 -22.29 -6.40
CA SER A 209 2.65 -21.78 -7.61
C SER A 209 3.37 -20.47 -7.30
N ILE A 210 4.28 -20.06 -8.17
CA ILE A 210 4.94 -18.76 -8.06
C ILE A 210 5.04 -18.13 -9.45
N ASP A 211 4.72 -16.84 -9.54
CA ASP A 211 4.98 -16.08 -10.75
C ASP A 211 6.49 -15.84 -10.92
N SER A 212 7.02 -16.24 -12.07
CA SER A 212 8.47 -16.19 -12.33
C SER A 212 9.04 -14.78 -12.47
N THR A 213 8.20 -13.77 -12.67
CA THR A 213 8.58 -12.39 -12.90
C THR A 213 8.30 -11.52 -11.68
N THR A 214 7.10 -11.64 -11.10
CA THR A 214 6.69 -10.80 -9.96
C THR A 214 7.06 -11.41 -8.61
N GLY A 215 7.32 -12.71 -8.54
CA GLY A 215 7.63 -13.40 -7.28
C GLY A 215 6.41 -13.66 -6.39
N VAL A 216 5.19 -13.42 -6.90
CA VAL A 216 3.93 -13.69 -6.18
C VAL A 216 3.76 -15.20 -5.98
N LEU A 217 3.75 -15.64 -4.73
CA LEU A 217 3.42 -17.00 -4.32
C LEU A 217 1.90 -17.14 -4.20
N THR A 218 1.32 -18.13 -4.87
CA THR A 218 -0.12 -18.38 -4.92
C THR A 218 -0.44 -19.75 -4.36
N VAL A 219 -1.52 -19.84 -3.57
CA VAL A 219 -2.11 -21.10 -3.09
C VAL A 219 -3.13 -21.60 -4.11
N GLU A 220 -2.78 -22.70 -4.77
CA GLU A 220 -3.57 -23.33 -5.83
C GLU A 220 -4.57 -24.36 -5.29
N GLN A 221 -4.24 -24.96 -4.14
CA GLN A 221 -5.12 -25.92 -3.47
C GLN A 221 -5.21 -25.56 -2.00
N PRO A 222 -6.43 -25.42 -1.47
CA PRO A 222 -6.62 -25.04 -0.10
C PRO A 222 -6.14 -26.15 0.84
N PHE A 223 -5.77 -25.74 2.05
CA PHE A 223 -5.51 -26.65 3.15
C PHE A 223 -6.74 -26.72 4.06
N ASP A 224 -6.95 -27.86 4.70
CA ASP A 224 -8.01 -28.12 5.68
C ASP A 224 -7.32 -28.37 7.02
N ALA A 225 -7.49 -27.46 7.97
CA ALA A 225 -6.76 -27.44 9.23
C ALA A 225 -7.00 -28.70 10.06
N GLU A 226 -8.22 -29.25 10.00
CA GLU A 226 -8.59 -30.49 10.68
C GLU A 226 -7.91 -31.73 10.10
N GLN A 227 -7.62 -31.73 8.80
CA GLN A 227 -6.80 -32.76 8.15
C GLN A 227 -5.30 -32.53 8.38
N GLU A 228 -4.88 -31.28 8.51
CA GLU A 228 -3.49 -30.85 8.53
C GLU A 228 -2.77 -30.98 9.88
N ARG A 229 -3.46 -31.35 10.97
CA ARG A 229 -2.92 -31.44 12.35
C ARG A 229 -2.25 -30.13 12.82
N LEU A 230 -2.91 -29.00 12.59
CA LEU A 230 -2.93 -27.70 13.31
C LEU A 230 -1.66 -26.99 13.81
N ILE A 231 -0.47 -27.60 13.86
CA ILE A 231 0.69 -27.01 14.56
C ILE A 231 2.00 -27.04 13.78
N ASP A 232 2.04 -27.71 12.63
CA ASP A 232 3.27 -27.86 11.85
C ASP A 232 3.24 -26.92 10.64
N PRO A 233 4.06 -25.86 10.62
CA PRO A 233 4.09 -24.92 9.50
C PRO A 233 4.58 -25.59 8.21
N ILE A 234 4.08 -25.11 7.08
CA ILE A 234 4.57 -25.44 5.75
C ILE A 234 5.73 -24.51 5.43
N SER A 235 6.91 -25.05 5.20
CA SER A 235 8.05 -24.28 4.72
C SER A 235 8.11 -24.32 3.20
N VAL A 236 8.06 -23.15 2.56
CA VAL A 236 8.24 -22.96 1.10
C VAL A 236 9.56 -22.24 0.87
N VAL A 237 10.42 -22.79 0.01
CA VAL A 237 11.72 -22.23 -0.37
C VAL A 237 11.69 -21.89 -1.85
N VAL A 238 12.07 -20.65 -2.15
CA VAL A 238 12.12 -20.06 -3.48
C VAL A 238 13.56 -19.72 -3.85
N GLU A 239 13.88 -19.90 -5.13
CA GLU A 239 15.12 -19.48 -5.77
C GLU A 239 14.84 -18.32 -6.73
N ALA A 240 15.74 -17.33 -6.79
CA ALA A 240 15.71 -16.23 -7.74
C ALA A 240 17.12 -15.96 -8.29
N THR A 241 17.23 -15.35 -9.47
CA THR A 241 18.51 -15.13 -10.17
C THR A 241 18.57 -13.76 -10.85
N ASP A 242 19.75 -13.17 -10.84
CA ASP A 242 20.20 -12.00 -11.63
C ASP A 242 20.57 -12.36 -13.09
N GLY A 243 20.52 -13.65 -13.45
CA GLY A 243 20.96 -14.20 -14.72
C GLY A 243 22.35 -14.85 -14.70
N VAL A 244 23.10 -14.71 -13.61
CA VAL A 244 24.45 -15.29 -13.40
C VAL A 244 24.47 -16.18 -12.16
N HIS A 245 24.10 -15.65 -11.00
CA HIS A 245 24.02 -16.30 -9.72
C HIS A 245 22.57 -16.54 -9.28
N ALA A 246 22.37 -17.44 -8.32
CA ALA A 246 21.05 -17.73 -7.79
C ALA A 246 21.09 -17.73 -6.26
N GLY A 247 20.15 -17.00 -5.67
CA GLY A 247 19.91 -16.96 -4.24
C GLY A 247 18.68 -17.74 -3.85
N THR A 248 18.59 -18.15 -2.58
CA THR A 248 17.40 -18.83 -2.04
C THR A 248 16.88 -18.13 -0.79
N GLY A 249 15.56 -18.00 -0.71
CA GLY A 249 14.82 -17.49 0.44
C GLY A 249 13.66 -18.42 0.76
N GLY A 250 13.07 -18.29 1.94
CA GLY A 250 11.94 -19.13 2.32
C GLY A 250 11.03 -18.50 3.34
N VAL A 251 9.80 -19.00 3.36
CA VAL A 251 8.72 -18.59 4.25
C VAL A 251 8.23 -19.81 5.04
N ASN A 252 7.81 -19.60 6.28
CA ASN A 252 7.07 -20.59 7.05
C ASN A 252 5.60 -20.17 7.12
N ILE A 253 4.71 -21.00 6.60
CA ILE A 253 3.28 -20.77 6.52
C ILE A 253 2.60 -21.54 7.66
N THR A 254 1.91 -20.84 8.54
CA THR A 254 1.10 -21.42 9.61
C THR A 254 -0.35 -21.48 9.16
N ILE A 255 -0.94 -22.67 9.17
CA ILE A 255 -2.34 -22.84 8.77
C ILE A 255 -3.23 -22.44 9.94
N ILE A 256 -4.15 -21.53 9.70
CA ILE A 256 -5.14 -21.07 10.67
C ILE A 256 -6.40 -21.92 10.53
N ASP A 257 -6.85 -22.44 11.66
CA ASP A 257 -8.08 -23.22 11.80
C ASP A 257 -9.27 -22.28 11.85
N LEU A 258 -10.06 -22.26 10.79
CA LEU A 258 -11.34 -21.57 10.78
C LEU A 258 -12.41 -22.57 11.23
N PRO A 259 -13.44 -22.14 11.98
CA PRO A 259 -14.50 -23.06 12.36
C PRO A 259 -15.26 -23.55 11.13
N ALA A 260 -15.46 -24.87 11.00
CA ALA A 260 -16.27 -25.52 9.95
C ALA A 260 -17.72 -24.99 9.80
N ARG A 261 -18.17 -24.14 10.72
CA ARG A 261 -19.36 -23.29 10.59
C ARG A 261 -18.90 -21.85 10.79
N VAL A 262 -18.77 -21.16 9.68
CA VAL A 262 -18.67 -19.69 9.61
C VAL A 262 -19.75 -19.11 10.51
N VAL A 263 -19.33 -18.29 11.46
CA VAL A 263 -20.25 -17.58 12.34
C VAL A 263 -21.13 -16.74 11.43
N GLU A 264 -22.45 -16.77 11.66
CA GLU A 264 -23.44 -16.14 10.77
C GLU A 264 -23.37 -14.57 10.77
N GLY A 265 -22.32 -14.00 11.36
CA GLY A 265 -21.90 -12.60 11.32
C GLY A 265 -21.29 -12.15 12.66
N VAL A 266 -20.52 -11.05 12.65
CA VAL A 266 -20.02 -10.39 13.86
C VAL A 266 -20.66 -9.01 13.99
N ARG A 267 -21.00 -8.64 15.23
CA ARG A 267 -21.50 -7.32 15.59
C ARG A 267 -20.47 -6.60 16.47
N VAL A 268 -20.11 -5.37 16.11
CA VAL A 268 -19.25 -4.48 16.89
C VAL A 268 -20.11 -3.33 17.47
N ILE A 269 -19.95 -3.07 18.77
CA ILE A 269 -20.69 -2.10 19.58
C ILE A 269 -19.74 -1.24 20.41
N GLY A 270 -20.26 -0.18 21.03
CA GLY A 270 -19.53 0.66 21.98
C GLY A 270 -20.42 1.11 23.14
N THR A 271 -19.83 1.55 24.25
CA THR A 271 -20.54 1.83 25.50
C THR A 271 -21.12 3.23 25.61
N ASP A 272 -20.68 4.21 24.80
CA ASP A 272 -21.25 5.57 24.85
C ASP A 272 -22.63 5.61 24.20
N GLN A 273 -23.64 5.47 25.04
CA GLN A 273 -25.08 5.50 24.71
C GLN A 273 -25.54 6.81 24.05
N VAL A 274 -24.65 7.81 23.93
CA VAL A 274 -24.97 9.14 23.40
C VAL A 274 -24.47 9.35 21.96
N SER A 275 -23.44 8.60 21.54
CA SER A 275 -22.77 8.76 20.24
C SER A 275 -22.66 7.40 19.55
N PRO A 276 -23.67 6.99 18.74
CA PRO A 276 -23.68 5.67 18.13
C PRO A 276 -22.46 5.46 17.23
N LEU A 277 -21.86 4.27 17.29
CA LEU A 277 -20.91 3.80 16.29
C LEU A 277 -21.60 3.63 14.94
N GLY A 278 -20.82 3.84 13.87
CA GLY A 278 -21.22 3.43 12.53
C GLY A 278 -21.79 4.52 11.64
N ASP A 279 -21.44 5.78 11.87
CA ASP A 279 -21.79 6.86 10.93
C ASP A 279 -20.99 6.72 9.62
N PHE A 280 -19.69 6.39 9.74
CA PHE A 280 -18.82 6.01 8.63
C PHE A 280 -17.98 4.79 9.00
N ALA A 281 -17.93 3.81 8.10
CA ALA A 281 -17.11 2.62 8.22
C ALA A 281 -16.57 2.25 6.85
N ASN A 282 -15.30 1.88 6.77
CA ASN A 282 -14.68 1.50 5.51
C ASN A 282 -13.47 0.60 5.78
N SER A 283 -13.11 -0.25 4.80
CA SER A 283 -11.76 -0.78 4.74
C SER A 283 -10.79 0.38 4.47
N VAL A 284 -9.64 0.35 5.13
CA VAL A 284 -8.52 1.26 4.88
C VAL A 284 -7.27 0.55 4.35
N GLY A 285 -7.47 -0.67 3.81
CA GLY A 285 -6.41 -1.52 3.26
C GLY A 285 -5.60 -2.25 4.34
N ASP A 286 -4.72 -3.15 3.89
CA ASP A 286 -3.75 -3.87 4.72
C ASP A 286 -2.53 -2.99 5.03
N ILE A 287 -2.57 -2.31 6.17
CA ILE A 287 -1.55 -1.38 6.66
C ILE A 287 -0.37 -2.13 7.26
N ASP A 288 -0.61 -3.24 7.98
CA ASP A 288 0.46 -3.98 8.68
C ASP A 288 1.08 -5.13 7.88
N GLY A 289 0.58 -5.37 6.66
CA GLY A 289 1.11 -6.31 5.68
C GLY A 289 0.80 -7.77 6.00
N ASP A 290 -0.26 -8.03 6.79
CA ASP A 290 -0.65 -9.37 7.20
C ASP A 290 -1.63 -10.07 6.24
N GLY A 291 -2.03 -9.38 5.17
CA GLY A 291 -2.93 -9.84 4.13
C GLY A 291 -4.41 -9.63 4.44
N LEU A 292 -4.75 -8.96 5.53
CA LEU A 292 -6.13 -8.62 5.92
C LEU A 292 -6.33 -7.11 5.90
N ASP A 293 -7.47 -6.66 5.38
CA ASP A 293 -7.79 -5.24 5.40
C ASP A 293 -8.11 -4.75 6.82
N GLU A 294 -7.53 -3.61 7.21
CA GLU A 294 -7.93 -2.87 8.40
C GLU A 294 -9.28 -2.19 8.21
N VAL A 295 -10.04 -2.07 9.30
CA VAL A 295 -11.35 -1.42 9.29
C VAL A 295 -11.35 -0.15 10.12
N TRP A 296 -11.73 0.95 9.47
CA TRP A 296 -12.04 2.21 10.14
C TRP A 296 -13.52 2.26 10.52
N ILE A 297 -13.81 2.70 11.74
CA ILE A 297 -15.18 2.98 12.21
C ILE A 297 -15.18 4.32 12.96
N SER A 298 -16.02 5.26 12.56
CA SER A 298 -16.21 6.52 13.30
C SER A 298 -17.56 6.60 14.01
N GLN A 299 -17.55 7.31 15.14
CA GLN A 299 -18.76 7.67 15.86
C GLN A 299 -19.49 8.81 15.14
N LYS A 300 -20.81 8.81 15.24
CA LYS A 300 -21.61 9.93 14.75
C LYS A 300 -21.41 11.16 15.62
N VAL A 301 -21.04 12.26 15.00
CA VAL A 301 -21.03 13.59 15.63
C VAL A 301 -22.34 14.31 15.29
N SER A 302 -23.15 14.66 16.30
CA SER A 302 -24.41 15.39 16.10
C SER A 302 -24.32 16.84 16.61
N SER A 303 -24.99 17.75 15.89
CA SER A 303 -25.09 19.18 16.23
C SER A 303 -25.85 19.47 17.52
N ASP A 304 -26.63 18.51 18.03
CA ASP A 304 -27.53 18.70 19.17
C ASP A 304 -26.83 18.48 20.53
N PHE A 305 -25.57 18.05 20.54
CA PHE A 305 -24.85 17.61 21.75
C PHE A 305 -23.92 18.67 22.37
N PHE A 306 -24.49 19.80 22.81
CA PHE A 306 -23.76 20.89 23.49
C PHE A 306 -23.26 20.58 24.93
N GLN A 307 -23.19 19.33 25.38
CA GLN A 307 -22.94 19.03 26.81
C GLN A 307 -21.86 17.98 27.15
N LYS A 308 -21.24 17.30 26.18
CA LYS A 308 -20.11 16.41 26.47
C LYS A 308 -19.03 16.47 25.37
N PRO A 309 -17.75 16.66 25.72
CA PRO A 309 -16.66 16.41 24.79
C PRO A 309 -16.63 14.91 24.47
N ILE A 310 -16.75 14.55 23.20
CA ILE A 310 -16.49 13.18 22.75
C ILE A 310 -14.98 13.05 22.65
N ALA A 311 -14.36 12.23 23.51
CA ALA A 311 -12.91 12.09 23.57
C ALA A 311 -12.37 11.15 22.48
N GLU A 312 -13.11 10.10 22.12
CA GLU A 312 -12.73 9.07 21.14
C GLU A 312 -13.74 9.12 19.99
N THR A 313 -13.29 9.49 18.80
CA THR A 313 -14.17 9.82 17.65
C THR A 313 -14.13 8.78 16.54
N ALA A 314 -13.11 7.91 16.54
CA ALA A 314 -12.99 6.81 15.60
C ALA A 314 -12.05 5.70 16.11
N TYR A 315 -12.10 4.56 15.45
CA TYR A 315 -11.36 3.35 15.76
C TYR A 315 -10.78 2.78 14.45
N LEU A 316 -9.50 2.45 14.47
CA LEU A 316 -8.87 1.58 13.48
C LEU A 316 -8.77 0.19 14.10
N ILE A 317 -9.45 -0.79 13.52
CA ILE A 317 -9.48 -2.17 13.99
C ILE A 317 -8.59 -2.99 13.05
N TRP A 318 -7.59 -3.68 13.61
CA TRP A 318 -6.70 -4.55 12.85
C TRP A 318 -7.47 -5.71 12.21
N GLY A 319 -7.21 -6.01 10.94
CA GLY A 319 -7.92 -7.06 10.18
C GLY A 319 -7.92 -8.40 10.91
N LYS A 320 -6.75 -8.79 11.44
CA LYS A 320 -6.57 -9.97 12.31
C LYS A 320 -7.54 -10.05 13.49
N THR A 321 -7.89 -8.92 14.08
CA THR A 321 -8.86 -8.88 15.18
C THR A 321 -10.25 -9.27 14.71
N LEU A 322 -10.67 -8.79 13.54
CA LEU A 322 -11.98 -9.14 12.99
C LEU A 322 -12.02 -10.61 12.56
N ARG A 323 -11.01 -11.08 11.82
CA ARG A 323 -10.85 -12.50 11.47
C ARG A 323 -10.94 -13.41 12.69
N ASP A 324 -10.10 -13.20 13.70
CA ASP A 324 -10.06 -14.05 14.90
C ASP A 324 -11.42 -14.08 15.63
N LYS A 325 -12.23 -13.02 15.49
CA LYS A 325 -13.56 -12.93 16.08
C LYS A 325 -14.65 -13.51 15.20
N LEU A 326 -14.54 -13.42 13.87
CA LEU A 326 -15.38 -14.15 12.93
C LEU A 326 -15.17 -15.67 13.07
N ALA A 327 -13.98 -16.09 13.52
CA ALA A 327 -13.65 -17.49 13.83
C ALA A 327 -14.13 -17.99 15.22
N LEU A 328 -14.62 -17.13 16.11
CA LEU A 328 -15.06 -17.49 17.47
C LEU A 328 -16.57 -17.22 17.64
N VAL A 329 -17.28 -18.07 18.40
CA VAL A 329 -18.75 -17.98 18.58
C VAL A 329 -19.24 -16.55 18.85
N ALA A 330 -20.18 -16.08 18.02
CA ALA A 330 -20.80 -14.74 18.02
C ALA A 330 -21.15 -14.21 19.43
N ALA A 331 -20.26 -13.38 19.95
CA ALA A 331 -20.57 -12.40 20.98
C ALA A 331 -20.29 -11.01 20.42
N ASP A 332 -21.09 -10.02 20.82
CA ASP A 332 -20.86 -8.64 20.44
C ASP A 332 -19.44 -8.21 20.87
N LEU A 333 -18.72 -7.56 19.96
CA LEU A 333 -17.42 -6.99 20.21
C LEU A 333 -17.59 -5.56 20.70
N ASP A 334 -17.12 -5.26 21.90
CA ASP A 334 -17.15 -3.91 22.43
C ASP A 334 -15.84 -3.19 22.11
N VAL A 335 -15.90 -2.10 21.32
CA VAL A 335 -14.74 -1.27 20.97
C VAL A 335 -14.08 -0.65 22.21
N ASP A 336 -14.81 -0.54 23.31
CA ASP A 336 -14.28 -0.02 24.57
C ASP A 336 -13.45 -1.06 25.33
N GLU A 337 -13.65 -2.34 25.03
CA GLU A 337 -12.90 -3.47 25.60
C GLU A 337 -11.69 -3.88 24.75
N PHE A 338 -11.52 -3.30 23.55
CA PHE A 338 -10.37 -3.60 22.71
C PHE A 338 -9.05 -3.22 23.39
N THR A 339 -8.13 -4.16 23.34
CA THR A 339 -6.73 -3.93 23.73
C THR A 339 -6.02 -3.15 22.63
N LYS A 340 -4.88 -2.55 22.97
CA LYS A 340 -4.04 -1.81 22.02
C LYS A 340 -3.49 -2.64 20.84
N SER A 341 -3.47 -3.98 20.96
CA SER A 341 -3.08 -4.87 19.86
C SER A 341 -4.27 -5.25 18.97
N GLN A 342 -5.48 -4.80 19.31
CA GLN A 342 -6.70 -5.10 18.59
C GLN A 342 -7.25 -3.89 17.83
N ALA A 343 -7.07 -2.70 18.39
CA ALA A 343 -7.47 -1.46 17.75
C ALA A 343 -6.64 -0.28 18.24
N ILE A 344 -6.61 0.78 17.43
CA ILE A 344 -6.15 2.12 17.80
C ILE A 344 -7.36 3.03 17.92
N LYS A 345 -7.48 3.72 19.05
CA LYS A 345 -8.54 4.70 19.30
C LYS A 345 -8.09 6.10 18.89
N PHE A 346 -8.81 6.72 17.98
CA PHE A 346 -8.50 8.05 17.46
C PHE A 346 -9.28 9.13 18.21
N THR A 347 -8.53 10.11 18.72
CA THR A 347 -9.10 11.29 19.37
C THR A 347 -8.93 12.50 18.46
N ASN A 348 -9.94 13.35 18.42
CA ASN A 348 -9.91 14.64 17.74
C ASN A 348 -10.53 15.71 18.66
N GLU A 349 -10.09 16.97 18.52
CA GLU A 349 -10.65 18.20 19.11
C GLU A 349 -11.38 18.11 20.48
N THR A 350 -10.79 18.67 21.55
CA THR A 350 -11.55 19.18 22.70
C THR A 350 -11.25 20.67 22.90
N TYR A 351 -12.09 21.58 22.39
CA TYR A 351 -11.89 23.03 22.55
C TYR A 351 -12.94 23.66 23.49
N GLU A 352 -12.49 24.13 24.66
CA GLU A 352 -13.35 24.74 25.69
C GLU A 352 -13.65 26.24 25.45
N GLU A 353 -12.86 26.96 24.62
CA GLU A 353 -12.86 28.44 24.64
C GLU A 353 -13.72 29.14 23.57
N PHE A 354 -14.29 28.42 22.57
CA PHE A 354 -14.96 29.06 21.42
C PHE A 354 -16.28 28.44 20.93
N GLY A 355 -16.95 27.62 21.75
CA GLY A 355 -18.08 26.81 21.28
C GLY A 355 -17.56 25.63 20.46
N THR A 356 -18.07 24.44 20.77
CA THR A 356 -17.51 23.15 20.36
C THR A 356 -17.51 23.01 18.83
N LYS A 357 -16.36 23.22 18.18
CA LYS A 357 -16.11 22.63 16.86
C LYS A 357 -15.98 21.12 17.07
N ILE A 358 -16.71 20.34 16.30
CA ILE A 358 -16.60 18.89 16.30
C ILE A 358 -16.57 18.47 14.83
N SER A 359 -15.57 17.68 14.45
CA SER A 359 -15.42 17.20 13.08
C SER A 359 -15.83 15.74 13.00
N GLN A 360 -16.69 15.42 12.04
CA GLN A 360 -16.91 14.04 11.60
C GLN A 360 -15.67 13.56 10.87
N LEU A 361 -15.20 12.36 11.20
CA LEU A 361 -14.03 11.75 10.58
C LEU A 361 -14.44 10.69 9.55
N ILE A 362 -13.79 10.75 8.40
CA ILE A 362 -13.89 9.77 7.31
C ILE A 362 -12.45 9.38 6.95
N ALA A 363 -12.19 8.08 6.81
CA ALA A 363 -10.89 7.59 6.36
C ALA A 363 -11.05 6.75 5.09
N ILE A 364 -10.05 6.83 4.22
CA ILE A 364 -9.87 5.95 3.06
C ILE A 364 -8.44 5.40 3.06
N PRO A 365 -8.18 4.26 2.38
CA PRO A 365 -6.81 3.87 2.08
C PRO A 365 -6.14 4.99 1.27
N ALA A 366 -4.92 5.36 1.63
CA ALA A 366 -4.14 6.38 0.93
C ALA A 366 -2.96 5.80 0.14
N GLY A 367 -2.73 4.48 0.18
CA GLY A 367 -1.54 3.87 -0.41
C GLY A 367 -0.26 4.41 0.25
N ASP A 368 0.88 4.27 -0.42
CA ASP A 368 2.17 4.72 0.12
C ASP A 368 2.45 6.17 -0.31
N VAL A 369 2.05 7.15 0.50
CA VAL A 369 2.17 8.58 0.17
C VAL A 369 3.60 9.05 0.41
N ASP A 370 4.26 8.54 1.45
CA ASP A 370 5.62 8.96 1.84
C ASP A 370 6.76 8.05 1.32
N GLY A 371 6.41 7.05 0.52
CA GLY A 371 7.31 6.20 -0.26
C GLY A 371 8.19 5.31 0.61
N ASP A 372 7.72 4.91 1.79
CA ASP A 372 8.43 4.04 2.71
C ASP A 372 8.08 2.54 2.54
N GLY A 373 7.15 2.25 1.64
CA GLY A 373 6.64 0.91 1.32
C GLY A 373 5.48 0.46 2.19
N THR A 374 5.06 1.25 3.18
CA THR A 374 3.93 0.97 4.06
C THR A 374 2.71 1.77 3.61
N PRO A 375 1.52 1.14 3.48
CA PRO A 375 0.31 1.89 3.18
C PRO A 375 -0.07 2.86 4.30
N ASP A 376 -0.48 4.05 3.90
CA ASP A 376 -0.93 5.15 4.74
C ASP A 376 -2.46 5.28 4.74
N ILE A 377 -2.98 6.07 5.67
CA ILE A 377 -4.41 6.43 5.70
C ILE A 377 -4.60 7.93 5.50
N LEU A 378 -5.64 8.27 4.73
CA LEU A 378 -6.07 9.66 4.53
C LEU A 378 -7.36 9.88 5.32
N ILE A 379 -7.29 10.76 6.31
CA ILE A 379 -8.40 11.12 7.18
C ILE A 379 -8.91 12.51 6.81
N GLY A 380 -10.17 12.60 6.40
CA GLY A 380 -10.87 13.86 6.16
C GLY A 380 -11.57 14.38 7.42
N PHE A 381 -11.48 15.69 7.65
CA PHE A 381 -12.21 16.39 8.71
C PHE A 381 -13.42 17.12 8.11
N SER A 382 -14.62 16.57 8.31
CA SER A 382 -15.86 17.23 7.92
C SER A 382 -16.45 18.01 9.09
N ASP A 383 -16.78 19.28 8.87
CA ASP A 383 -17.29 20.15 9.92
C ASP A 383 -18.79 19.98 10.15
N VAL A 384 -19.19 19.67 11.39
CA VAL A 384 -20.61 19.56 11.81
C VAL A 384 -21.00 20.82 12.59
N ARG A 385 -20.95 21.99 11.93
CA ARG A 385 -21.30 23.30 12.54
C ARG A 385 -22.79 23.64 12.40
N ASP A 386 -23.38 24.25 13.43
CA ASP A 386 -24.58 25.11 13.27
C ASP A 386 -24.15 26.38 12.51
N GLU A 387 -24.81 26.66 11.39
CA GLU A 387 -24.47 27.71 10.42
C GLU A 387 -24.33 29.13 11.01
N ARG A 388 -24.74 29.34 12.27
CA ARG A 388 -25.02 30.65 12.86
C ARG A 388 -23.85 31.38 13.54
N TYR A 389 -22.64 30.81 13.75
CA TYR A 389 -21.75 31.42 14.77
C TYR A 389 -20.20 31.51 14.62
N VAL A 390 -19.52 31.30 13.48
CA VAL A 390 -18.05 31.55 13.41
C VAL A 390 -17.55 32.09 12.06
N PRO A 391 -16.69 33.14 12.01
CA PRO A 391 -16.02 33.62 10.79
C PRO A 391 -14.98 32.63 10.21
N ASP A 392 -14.88 32.57 8.87
CA ASP A 392 -14.14 31.58 8.06
C ASP A 392 -12.59 31.54 8.22
N THR A 393 -11.96 32.45 8.95
CA THR A 393 -10.50 32.69 8.82
C THR A 393 -9.59 31.93 9.79
N THR A 394 -10.10 30.91 10.49
CA THR A 394 -9.37 30.14 11.54
C THR A 394 -9.82 28.67 11.56
N ASP A 395 -9.87 28.04 10.40
CA ASP A 395 -10.20 26.61 10.30
C ASP A 395 -8.93 25.77 10.53
N GLY A 396 -9.07 24.68 11.29
CA GLY A 396 -8.00 23.69 11.49
C GLY A 396 -7.74 22.87 10.23
N PRO A 397 -6.94 21.79 10.30
CA PRO A 397 -6.66 20.96 9.12
C PRO A 397 -7.95 20.41 8.50
N ILE A 398 -7.99 20.35 7.18
CA ILE A 398 -9.10 19.77 6.42
C ILE A 398 -8.90 18.28 6.16
N ALA A 399 -7.66 17.81 6.10
CA ALA A 399 -7.33 16.39 6.04
C ALA A 399 -6.02 16.11 6.77
N ALA A 400 -5.73 14.84 7.01
CA ALA A 400 -4.47 14.36 7.55
C ALA A 400 -4.07 13.09 6.82
N VAL A 401 -2.82 13.04 6.34
CA VAL A 401 -2.17 11.78 5.96
C VAL A 401 -1.47 11.26 7.21
N VAL A 402 -1.87 10.10 7.70
CA VAL A 402 -1.26 9.42 8.84
C VAL A 402 -0.47 8.24 8.32
N PHE A 403 0.82 8.18 8.65
CA PHE A 403 1.73 7.22 8.05
C PHE A 403 1.59 5.83 8.67
N GLY A 404 1.61 4.80 7.83
CA GLY A 404 1.41 3.41 8.22
C GLY A 404 2.43 2.95 9.26
N ASP A 405 3.70 3.29 9.07
CA ASP A 405 4.81 2.97 9.98
C ASP A 405 4.54 3.41 11.44
N SER A 406 3.84 4.53 11.58
CA SER A 406 3.52 5.16 12.84
C SER A 406 2.27 4.56 13.51
N LEU A 407 1.36 4.00 12.71
CA LEU A 407 0.24 3.20 13.20
C LEU A 407 0.73 1.85 13.71
N ILE A 408 1.56 1.14 12.94
CA ILE A 408 2.18 -0.14 13.32
C ILE A 408 3.02 0.04 14.58
N GLY A 409 3.79 1.12 14.67
CA GLY A 409 4.61 1.46 15.83
C GLY A 409 3.81 1.92 17.07
N ASN A 410 2.49 2.09 16.98
CA ASN A 410 1.69 2.62 18.09
C ASN A 410 1.57 1.62 19.24
N THR A 411 2.13 1.98 20.39
CA THR A 411 2.10 1.14 21.60
C THR A 411 1.16 1.63 22.69
N SER A 412 0.50 2.78 22.49
CA SER A 412 -0.48 3.36 23.42
C SER A 412 -1.88 2.79 23.23
N GLY A 413 -2.23 2.34 22.02
CA GLY A 413 -3.61 2.00 21.65
C GLY A 413 -4.49 3.24 21.44
N THR A 414 -3.89 4.43 21.47
CA THR A 414 -4.56 5.71 21.25
C THR A 414 -3.72 6.58 20.33
N TYR A 415 -4.38 7.38 19.50
CA TYR A 415 -3.77 8.30 18.54
C TYR A 415 -4.47 9.65 18.58
N ASP A 416 -3.72 10.72 18.91
CA ASP A 416 -4.24 12.09 18.95
C ASP A 416 -3.91 12.81 17.65
N LEU A 417 -4.94 13.08 16.83
CA LEU A 417 -4.80 13.75 15.53
C LEU A 417 -4.33 15.21 15.65
N LEU A 418 -4.46 15.84 16.82
CA LEU A 418 -4.03 17.21 17.08
C LEU A 418 -2.67 17.32 17.76
N ALA A 419 -2.24 16.25 18.43
CA ALA A 419 -0.91 16.12 19.00
C ALA A 419 -0.25 14.81 18.53
N PRO A 420 -0.07 14.63 17.21
CA PRO A 420 0.49 13.40 16.68
C PRO A 420 1.95 13.23 17.13
N PRO A 421 2.46 11.99 17.20
CA PRO A 421 3.89 11.74 17.37
C PRO A 421 4.71 12.45 16.26
N ALA A 422 5.97 12.76 16.56
CA ALA A 422 6.84 13.40 15.57
C ALA A 422 7.00 12.48 14.34
N LEU A 423 6.94 13.08 13.14
CA LEU A 423 7.04 12.40 11.84
C LEU A 423 5.88 11.43 11.50
N ALA A 424 4.83 11.35 12.31
CA ALA A 424 3.76 10.37 12.14
C ALA A 424 2.61 10.80 11.23
N GLN A 425 2.51 12.09 10.91
CA GLN A 425 1.39 12.63 10.16
C GLN A 425 1.75 13.96 9.51
N VAL A 426 1.09 14.25 8.39
CA VAL A 426 1.05 15.59 7.79
C VAL A 426 -0.39 16.09 7.76
N ASN A 427 -0.61 17.20 8.45
CA ASN A 427 -1.89 17.92 8.45
C ASN A 427 -2.01 18.80 7.21
N VAL A 428 -3.07 18.61 6.42
CA VAL A 428 -3.36 19.39 5.21
C VAL A 428 -4.34 20.52 5.55
N SER A 429 -4.00 21.75 5.15
CA SER A 429 -4.73 22.97 5.47
C SER A 429 -4.73 23.96 4.30
N GLY A 430 -5.23 25.19 4.49
CA GLY A 430 -5.18 26.24 3.46
C GLY A 430 -6.48 26.45 2.69
N VAL A 431 -7.50 25.62 2.90
CA VAL A 431 -8.86 25.88 2.42
C VAL A 431 -9.83 25.81 3.60
N SER A 432 -10.98 26.49 3.53
CA SER A 432 -11.90 26.48 4.67
C SER A 432 -12.62 25.14 4.77
N ARG A 433 -12.82 24.63 5.99
CA ARG A 433 -13.61 23.41 6.22
C ARG A 433 -15.06 23.56 5.77
N ARG A 434 -15.59 24.78 5.72
CA ARG A 434 -16.91 25.10 5.13
C ARG A 434 -16.96 24.86 3.62
N GLU A 435 -15.82 25.01 2.95
CA GLU A 435 -15.70 24.69 1.53
C GLU A 435 -15.67 23.18 1.27
N ALA A 436 -15.48 22.38 2.34
CA ALA A 436 -15.14 20.96 2.30
C ALA A 436 -16.15 20.06 3.03
N ILE A 437 -17.43 20.44 3.13
CA ILE A 437 -18.39 19.66 3.94
C ILE A 437 -18.59 18.26 3.32
N GLY A 438 -18.20 17.21 4.05
CA GLY A 438 -18.35 15.80 3.67
C GLY A 438 -17.24 15.21 2.78
N LEU A 439 -16.00 15.73 2.89
CA LEU A 439 -14.82 15.40 2.09
C LEU A 439 -14.92 14.07 1.33
N SER A 440 -15.20 14.19 0.04
CA SER A 440 -14.91 13.13 -0.90
C SER A 440 -13.40 13.06 -1.07
N LEU A 441 -12.84 11.89 -0.79
CA LEU A 441 -11.41 11.63 -0.80
C LEU A 441 -11.12 10.62 -1.91
N GLY A 442 -9.98 10.79 -2.57
CA GLY A 442 -9.45 9.83 -3.52
C GLY A 442 -7.95 9.71 -3.35
N ALA A 443 -7.40 8.55 -3.70
CA ALA A 443 -5.97 8.27 -3.68
C ALA A 443 -5.61 7.37 -4.87
N GLY A 444 -4.51 7.68 -5.54
CA GLY A 444 -3.99 6.95 -6.71
C GLY A 444 -2.66 7.55 -7.17
N ASP A 445 -1.88 6.86 -7.99
CA ASP A 445 -0.63 7.38 -8.55
C ASP A 445 -0.90 8.05 -9.91
N PHE A 446 -1.32 9.32 -9.88
CA PHE A 446 -1.70 10.05 -11.10
C PHE A 446 -0.48 10.58 -11.85
N ASP A 447 0.71 10.53 -11.27
CA ASP A 447 1.94 11.05 -11.87
C ASP A 447 3.06 10.03 -12.08
N GLY A 448 2.77 8.75 -11.80
CA GLY A 448 3.56 7.58 -12.18
C GLY A 448 4.91 7.53 -11.48
N ASP A 449 5.05 8.18 -10.33
CA ASP A 449 6.31 8.23 -9.57
C ASP A 449 6.42 7.14 -8.49
N GLY A 450 5.40 6.27 -8.41
CA GLY A 450 5.33 5.15 -7.48
C GLY A 450 4.91 5.54 -6.07
N ARG A 451 4.61 6.83 -5.82
CA ARG A 451 4.01 7.30 -4.56
C ARG A 451 2.55 7.60 -4.81
N THR A 452 1.72 7.36 -3.82
CA THR A 452 0.30 7.66 -3.94
C THR A 452 0.06 9.17 -3.79
N ASP A 453 -0.68 9.72 -4.73
CA ASP A 453 -1.20 11.08 -4.70
C ASP A 453 -2.58 11.09 -4.06
N ILE A 454 -2.98 12.24 -3.49
CA ILE A 454 -4.30 12.39 -2.89
C ILE A 454 -5.16 13.44 -3.58
N VAL A 455 -6.46 13.19 -3.61
CA VAL A 455 -7.47 14.12 -4.13
C VAL A 455 -8.45 14.47 -3.04
N LEU A 456 -8.63 15.78 -2.85
CA LEU A 456 -9.57 16.37 -1.91
C LEU A 456 -10.69 17.03 -2.70
N GLY A 457 -11.86 16.38 -2.71
CA GLY A 457 -13.08 16.90 -3.32
C GLY A 457 -13.63 18.11 -2.56
N SER A 458 -14.28 19.03 -3.29
CA SER A 458 -14.98 20.17 -2.70
C SER A 458 -16.44 20.20 -3.19
N PRO A 459 -17.34 19.41 -2.58
CA PRO A 459 -18.75 19.32 -2.99
C PRO A 459 -19.51 20.64 -2.90
N MET A 460 -18.97 21.63 -2.17
CA MET A 460 -19.66 22.88 -1.86
C MET A 460 -19.02 24.14 -2.47
N THR A 461 -17.92 24.04 -3.21
CA THR A 461 -17.27 25.19 -3.85
C THR A 461 -16.73 24.94 -5.26
N ASN A 462 -16.09 25.96 -5.83
CA ASN A 462 -15.57 25.96 -7.21
C ASN A 462 -14.15 25.35 -7.31
N GLY A 463 -13.93 24.16 -6.72
CA GLY A 463 -12.80 23.32 -7.13
C GLY A 463 -12.17 22.42 -6.05
N GLY A 464 -11.95 21.16 -6.41
CA GLY A 464 -11.15 20.21 -5.63
C GLY A 464 -9.64 20.48 -5.71
N ARG A 465 -8.84 19.66 -5.03
CA ARG A 465 -7.37 19.70 -5.06
C ARG A 465 -6.80 18.32 -5.31
N LEU A 466 -5.89 18.22 -6.27
CA LEU A 466 -4.97 17.10 -6.39
C LEU A 466 -3.65 17.51 -5.73
N VAL A 467 -3.08 16.66 -4.88
CA VAL A 467 -1.81 16.87 -4.19
C VAL A 467 -0.95 15.66 -4.48
N PHE A 468 0.19 15.90 -5.14
CA PHE A 468 1.09 14.83 -5.53
C PHE A 468 1.85 14.28 -4.31
N GLY A 469 2.13 12.98 -4.24
CA GLY A 469 2.76 12.29 -3.11
C GLY A 469 4.12 12.91 -2.75
N THR A 470 4.88 13.32 -3.75
CA THR A 470 6.15 14.08 -3.59
C THR A 470 6.00 15.41 -2.85
N ALA A 471 4.80 15.96 -2.73
CA ALA A 471 4.53 17.13 -1.92
C ALA A 471 4.66 16.87 -0.41
N PHE A 472 4.53 15.63 0.07
CA PHE A 472 4.49 15.32 1.50
C PHE A 472 5.86 15.17 2.14
N SER A 473 6.86 14.65 1.43
CA SER A 473 8.20 14.37 1.99
C SER A 473 8.85 15.60 2.69
N PRO A 474 8.80 16.82 2.13
CA PRO A 474 9.36 18.00 2.80
C PRO A 474 8.63 18.39 4.09
N TYR A 475 7.36 18.01 4.23
CA TYR A 475 6.50 18.40 5.35
C TYR A 475 6.35 17.33 6.42
N ARG A 476 6.90 16.12 6.21
CA ARG A 476 6.94 15.08 7.26
C ARG A 476 7.62 15.59 8.54
N ALA A 477 8.68 16.39 8.41
CA ALA A 477 9.38 17.00 9.54
C ALA A 477 8.59 18.11 10.25
N THR A 478 7.78 18.89 9.52
CA THR A 478 7.01 20.01 10.08
C THR A 478 5.60 19.60 10.51
N GLY A 479 5.09 18.47 10.00
CA GLY A 479 3.77 17.91 10.28
C GLY A 479 2.61 18.69 9.68
N ALA A 480 2.86 19.63 8.76
CA ALA A 480 1.81 20.51 8.23
C ALA A 480 2.10 20.98 6.79
N LEU A 481 1.12 20.78 5.91
CA LEU A 481 1.06 21.24 4.52
C LEU A 481 -0.08 22.28 4.39
N ASP A 482 0.24 23.50 3.96
CA ASP A 482 -0.75 24.55 3.67
C ASP A 482 -0.89 24.68 2.15
N LEU A 483 -2.05 24.30 1.61
CA LEU A 483 -2.38 24.29 0.19
C LEU A 483 -2.25 25.67 -0.49
N ASN A 484 -2.23 26.78 0.27
CA ASN A 484 -1.98 28.12 -0.28
C ASN A 484 -0.50 28.47 -0.44
N LEU A 485 0.38 27.71 0.23
CA LEU A 485 1.83 27.97 0.31
C LEU A 485 2.66 26.91 -0.41
N VAL A 486 1.99 25.94 -1.04
CA VAL A 486 2.63 24.86 -1.80
C VAL A 486 3.29 25.41 -3.06
N SER A 487 4.42 24.85 -3.45
CA SER A 487 5.11 25.26 -4.68
C SER A 487 4.34 24.79 -5.92
N ALA A 488 4.54 25.46 -7.05
CA ALA A 488 4.00 24.97 -8.32
C ALA A 488 4.55 23.57 -8.63
N GLY A 489 3.74 22.71 -9.26
CA GLY A 489 4.11 21.32 -9.55
C GLY A 489 3.96 20.34 -8.37
N GLN A 490 3.42 20.77 -7.23
CA GLN A 490 3.12 19.89 -6.08
C GLN A 490 1.62 19.73 -5.82
N THR A 491 0.79 20.61 -6.39
CA THR A 491 -0.68 20.53 -6.30
C THR A 491 -1.33 21.15 -7.52
N LEU A 492 -2.50 20.66 -7.89
CA LEU A 492 -3.37 21.21 -8.92
C LEU A 492 -4.74 21.56 -8.34
N LEU A 493 -5.20 22.78 -8.60
CA LEU A 493 -6.60 23.16 -8.37
C LEU A 493 -7.46 22.64 -9.52
N LEU A 494 -8.41 21.75 -9.20
CA LEU A 494 -9.31 21.13 -10.17
C LEU A 494 -10.51 22.03 -10.45
N LYS A 495 -10.73 22.44 -11.70
CA LYS A 495 -11.80 23.38 -12.09
C LYS A 495 -12.78 22.81 -13.12
N SER A 496 -14.04 23.22 -12.97
CA SER A 496 -15.15 22.81 -13.83
C SER A 496 -15.25 23.62 -15.13
N ILE A 497 -16.17 23.19 -16.01
CA ILE A 497 -16.35 23.62 -17.40
C ILE A 497 -16.59 25.13 -17.61
N ASP A 498 -16.98 25.89 -16.57
CA ASP A 498 -17.20 27.34 -16.71
C ASP A 498 -17.08 28.06 -15.37
N ALA A 499 -16.07 28.92 -15.23
CA ALA A 499 -15.86 29.74 -14.03
C ALA A 499 -16.95 30.80 -13.79
N THR A 500 -17.88 31.01 -14.74
CA THR A 500 -18.93 32.03 -14.64
C THR A 500 -20.26 31.53 -14.08
N ALA A 501 -20.43 30.22 -13.94
CA ALA A 501 -21.52 29.60 -13.19
C ALA A 501 -20.93 28.91 -11.95
N ASN A 502 -21.60 28.98 -10.79
CA ASN A 502 -21.22 28.24 -9.56
C ASN A 502 -21.29 26.72 -9.79
N ARG A 503 -20.41 26.17 -10.63
CA ARG A 503 -20.35 24.78 -11.03
C ARG A 503 -19.33 24.08 -10.14
N MET A 504 -19.84 23.23 -9.28
CA MET A 504 -19.09 22.52 -8.25
C MET A 504 -18.44 21.29 -8.91
N ILE A 505 -17.16 21.03 -8.62
CA ILE A 505 -16.45 19.81 -9.04
C ILE A 505 -15.77 19.18 -7.84
N GLY A 506 -15.67 17.86 -7.84
CA GLY A 506 -15.23 17.08 -6.69
C GLY A 506 -16.35 16.86 -5.69
N SER A 507 -17.58 16.68 -6.16
CA SER A 507 -18.67 16.18 -5.31
C SER A 507 -18.46 14.73 -4.89
N SER A 508 -17.90 13.94 -5.80
CA SER A 508 -17.31 12.63 -5.57
C SER A 508 -16.04 12.53 -6.43
N VAL A 509 -14.96 11.98 -5.89
CA VAL A 509 -13.68 11.76 -6.53
C VAL A 509 -13.24 10.31 -6.29
N ALA A 510 -12.57 9.72 -7.27
CA ALA A 510 -12.00 8.38 -7.17
C ALA A 510 -10.78 8.28 -8.09
N ALA A 511 -9.85 7.39 -7.75
CA ALA A 511 -8.85 6.92 -8.71
C ALA A 511 -9.43 5.70 -9.43
N LEU A 512 -9.32 5.70 -10.75
CA LEU A 512 -9.51 4.52 -11.57
C LEU A 512 -8.10 4.00 -11.85
N ALA A 513 -7.86 2.72 -11.58
CA ALA A 513 -6.56 2.09 -11.87
C ALA A 513 -6.16 2.32 -13.32
N ASP A 514 -4.86 2.30 -13.64
CA ASP A 514 -4.31 2.49 -14.99
C ASP A 514 -4.99 1.60 -16.06
N ILE A 515 -6.10 2.10 -16.63
CA ILE A 515 -6.90 1.42 -17.65
C ILE A 515 -6.31 1.63 -19.04
N THR A 516 -5.28 2.46 -19.15
CA THR A 516 -4.59 2.73 -20.42
C THR A 516 -3.25 2.02 -20.54
N SER A 517 -2.80 1.37 -19.46
CA SER A 517 -1.51 0.67 -19.33
C SER A 517 -0.32 1.59 -19.65
N ASP A 518 -0.41 2.86 -19.28
CA ASP A 518 0.64 3.86 -19.50
C ASP A 518 1.48 4.17 -18.25
N GLY A 519 1.15 3.53 -17.13
CA GLY A 519 1.83 3.63 -15.83
C GLY A 519 1.28 4.73 -14.94
N PHE A 520 0.11 5.32 -15.27
CA PHE A 520 -0.52 6.35 -14.47
C PHE A 520 -1.97 5.97 -14.16
N ASP A 521 -2.41 6.20 -12.94
CA ASP A 521 -3.83 6.08 -12.60
C ASP A 521 -4.66 7.21 -13.23
N GLU A 522 -5.93 6.92 -13.49
CA GLU A 522 -6.92 7.86 -14.01
C GLU A 522 -7.68 8.56 -12.88
N LEU A 523 -7.91 9.87 -13.01
CA LEU A 523 -8.72 10.63 -12.08
C LEU A 523 -10.18 10.70 -12.53
N VAL A 524 -11.08 10.15 -11.72
CA VAL A 524 -12.53 10.30 -11.88
C VAL A 524 -13.06 11.36 -10.94
N VAL A 525 -13.78 12.35 -11.48
CA VAL A 525 -14.41 13.41 -10.68
C VAL A 525 -15.83 13.69 -11.16
N SER A 526 -16.76 13.82 -10.22
CA SER A 526 -18.10 14.35 -10.51
C SER A 526 -18.20 15.83 -10.21
N GLY A 527 -19.06 16.50 -10.98
CA GLY A 527 -19.52 17.85 -10.70
C GLY A 527 -21.02 17.92 -10.46
N ARG A 528 -21.40 18.79 -9.52
CA ARG A 528 -22.78 19.17 -9.25
C ARG A 528 -23.06 20.52 -9.92
N ASP A 529 -24.02 20.55 -10.84
CA ASP A 529 -24.58 21.81 -11.33
C ASP A 529 -25.77 22.21 -10.44
N ILE A 530 -25.79 23.47 -9.99
CA ILE A 530 -26.81 24.02 -9.08
C ILE A 530 -28.02 24.55 -9.89
N ALA A 531 -27.88 24.73 -11.21
CA ALA A 531 -28.96 25.23 -12.06
C ALA A 531 -29.83 24.09 -12.64
N PRO A 532 -31.18 24.19 -12.59
CA PRO A 532 -32.10 23.11 -12.99
C PRO A 532 -32.12 22.78 -14.50
N ASP A 533 -31.36 23.49 -15.32
CA ASP A 533 -31.31 23.32 -16.79
C ASP A 533 -29.96 22.76 -17.30
N TYR A 534 -29.02 22.40 -16.41
CA TYR A 534 -27.69 21.92 -16.79
C TYR A 534 -27.34 20.58 -16.12
N LEU A 535 -26.63 19.72 -16.86
CA LEU A 535 -26.35 18.33 -16.52
C LEU A 535 -25.23 18.21 -15.46
N SER A 536 -25.42 17.38 -14.44
CA SER A 536 -24.30 16.84 -13.64
C SER A 536 -23.41 16.01 -14.56
N GLY A 537 -22.10 16.17 -14.47
CA GLY A 537 -21.15 15.44 -15.30
C GLY A 537 -20.16 14.66 -14.44
N VAL A 538 -19.79 13.46 -14.91
CA VAL A 538 -18.60 12.76 -14.42
C VAL A 538 -17.52 12.94 -15.49
N TYR A 539 -16.31 13.24 -15.06
CA TYR A 539 -15.15 13.41 -15.92
C TYR A 539 -14.09 12.41 -15.53
N VAL A 540 -13.40 11.86 -16.52
CA VAL A 540 -12.22 11.03 -16.33
C VAL A 540 -11.06 11.74 -17.00
N ALA A 541 -9.97 11.96 -16.28
CA ALA A 541 -8.73 12.53 -16.80
C ALA A 541 -7.59 11.52 -16.66
N SER A 542 -6.85 11.28 -17.74
CA SER A 542 -5.64 10.45 -17.76
C SER A 542 -4.60 11.00 -16.80
N GLY A 543 -3.93 10.13 -16.06
CA GLY A 543 -2.77 10.53 -15.25
C GLY A 543 -1.66 11.15 -16.10
N GLN A 544 -1.45 10.69 -17.34
CA GLN A 544 -0.50 11.31 -18.28
C GLN A 544 -0.70 12.83 -18.44
N LEU A 545 -1.95 13.31 -18.54
CA LEU A 545 -2.24 14.74 -18.63
C LEU A 545 -2.04 15.47 -17.31
N LEU A 546 -2.37 14.85 -16.18
CA LEU A 546 -2.15 15.41 -14.85
C LEU A 546 -0.66 15.58 -14.57
N ASN A 547 0.14 14.58 -14.93
CA ASN A 547 1.60 14.65 -14.88
C ASN A 547 2.17 15.71 -15.84
N ALA A 548 1.62 15.83 -17.05
CA ALA A 548 2.03 16.89 -17.96
C ALA A 548 1.80 18.29 -17.36
N ALA A 549 0.67 18.49 -16.68
CA ALA A 549 0.36 19.73 -15.94
C ALA A 549 1.32 19.94 -14.74
N LYS A 550 1.63 18.87 -13.99
CA LYS A 550 2.65 18.86 -12.92
C LYS A 550 4.00 19.37 -13.43
N ILE A 551 4.53 18.74 -14.49
CA ILE A 551 5.82 19.06 -15.11
C ILE A 551 5.83 20.49 -15.67
N ALA A 552 4.71 20.94 -16.24
CA ALA A 552 4.53 22.29 -16.73
C ALA A 552 4.41 23.34 -15.60
N ASN A 553 4.38 22.93 -14.34
CA ASN A 553 4.15 23.78 -13.16
C ASN A 553 2.84 24.56 -13.27
N GLU A 554 1.82 23.93 -13.83
CA GLU A 554 0.48 24.50 -13.82
C GLU A 554 -0.04 24.55 -12.38
N THR A 555 -0.85 25.57 -12.09
CA THR A 555 -1.47 25.72 -10.77
C THR A 555 -2.91 25.21 -10.75
N GLU A 556 -3.48 24.95 -11.93
CA GLU A 556 -4.89 24.62 -12.12
C GLU A 556 -5.03 23.64 -13.28
N PHE A 557 -5.94 22.67 -13.15
CA PHE A 557 -6.34 21.77 -14.22
C PHE A 557 -7.82 22.01 -14.54
N ASN A 558 -8.10 22.44 -15.77
CA ASN A 558 -9.45 22.79 -16.20
C ASN A 558 -10.05 21.72 -17.11
N PHE A 559 -11.07 21.02 -16.62
CA PHE A 559 -11.77 19.99 -17.39
C PHE A 559 -12.49 20.56 -18.62
N ALA A 560 -12.82 21.86 -18.66
CA ALA A 560 -13.43 22.53 -19.81
C ALA A 560 -12.54 22.52 -21.06
N ASP A 561 -11.28 22.90 -20.86
CA ASP A 561 -10.32 23.10 -21.93
C ASP A 561 -9.84 21.75 -22.46
N ALA A 562 -9.93 20.71 -21.61
CA ALA A 562 -9.44 19.38 -21.87
C ALA A 562 -10.48 18.42 -22.47
N ILE A 563 -11.79 18.67 -22.38
CA ILE A 563 -12.87 17.75 -22.84
C ILE A 563 -12.87 17.44 -24.35
N ASN A 564 -12.02 18.10 -25.14
CA ASN A 564 -11.80 17.82 -26.57
C ASN A 564 -10.33 17.47 -26.88
N ALA A 565 -9.49 17.35 -25.86
CA ALA A 565 -8.13 16.83 -25.96
C ALA A 565 -8.18 15.31 -25.71
N ALA A 566 -7.32 14.55 -26.38
CA ALA A 566 -7.10 13.15 -26.01
C ALA A 566 -6.67 13.10 -24.53
N GLY A 567 -7.23 12.18 -23.75
CA GLY A 567 -6.93 12.02 -22.32
C GLY A 567 -7.93 12.64 -21.33
N VAL A 568 -8.95 13.40 -21.75
CA VAL A 568 -10.11 13.72 -20.88
C VAL A 568 -11.40 13.33 -21.57
N ILE A 569 -12.25 12.61 -20.85
CA ILE A 569 -13.58 12.24 -21.31
C ILE A 569 -14.64 12.71 -20.34
N ALA A 570 -15.87 12.87 -20.84
CA ALA A 570 -17.05 13.09 -20.02
C ALA A 570 -18.03 11.94 -20.16
N LEU A 571 -18.65 11.57 -19.04
CA LEU A 571 -19.76 10.64 -18.98
C LEU A 571 -21.04 11.47 -18.87
N ALA A 572 -21.90 11.37 -19.89
CA ALA A 572 -23.07 12.23 -20.04
C ALA A 572 -24.38 11.44 -19.97
N GLY A 573 -25.30 11.89 -19.11
CA GLY A 573 -26.67 11.39 -18.98
C GLY A 573 -27.66 12.51 -18.69
N ALA A 574 -28.96 12.29 -18.93
CA ALA A 574 -30.01 13.29 -18.70
C ALA A 574 -30.64 13.19 -17.29
N ASP A 575 -30.79 14.31 -16.58
CA ASP A 575 -31.61 14.44 -15.35
C ASP A 575 -31.15 13.60 -14.13
N PHE A 576 -29.84 13.50 -13.86
CA PHE A 576 -29.29 12.80 -12.70
C PHE A 576 -28.42 13.70 -11.79
N TRP A 577 -28.44 13.39 -10.49
CA TRP A 577 -27.38 13.74 -9.54
C TRP A 577 -26.57 12.49 -9.20
N ILE A 578 -25.24 12.62 -9.17
CA ILE A 578 -24.35 11.54 -8.75
C ILE A 578 -24.24 11.59 -7.23
N ASP A 579 -24.67 10.53 -6.56
CA ASP A 579 -24.57 10.39 -5.10
C ASP A 579 -23.23 9.77 -4.70
N ASP A 580 -22.74 8.80 -5.47
CA ASP A 580 -21.53 8.02 -5.17
C ASP A 580 -20.88 7.46 -6.45
N ILE A 581 -19.58 7.17 -6.38
CA ILE A 581 -18.76 6.58 -7.45
C ILE A 581 -17.88 5.49 -6.84
N ASP A 582 -17.84 4.33 -7.47
CA ASP A 582 -16.84 3.29 -7.20
C ASP A 582 -16.15 2.88 -8.52
N THR A 583 -14.86 2.59 -8.44
CA THR A 583 -13.94 2.36 -9.57
C THR A 583 -13.05 1.13 -9.35
N LYS A 584 -13.37 0.29 -8.35
CA LYS A 584 -12.47 -0.76 -7.88
C LYS A 584 -12.74 -2.17 -8.42
N GLY A 585 -13.79 -2.36 -9.22
CA GLY A 585 -14.19 -3.70 -9.67
C GLY A 585 -14.19 -3.86 -11.19
N ASP A 586 -14.02 -5.09 -11.65
CA ASP A 586 -14.05 -5.54 -13.03
C ASP A 586 -15.22 -6.53 -13.20
N VAL A 587 -16.38 -6.02 -13.62
CA VAL A 587 -17.63 -6.81 -13.66
C VAL A 587 -17.69 -7.73 -14.88
N ASP A 588 -17.03 -7.36 -15.98
CA ASP A 588 -17.03 -8.16 -17.20
C ASP A 588 -15.80 -9.06 -17.38
N ALA A 589 -14.89 -9.02 -16.41
CA ALA A 589 -13.67 -9.82 -16.32
C ALA A 589 -12.73 -9.60 -17.51
N ASP A 590 -12.68 -8.36 -18.03
CA ASP A 590 -11.80 -7.98 -19.13
C ASP A 590 -10.39 -7.56 -18.67
N GLY A 591 -10.18 -7.48 -17.35
CA GLY A 591 -8.94 -7.10 -16.68
C GLY A 591 -8.79 -5.60 -16.48
N LEU A 592 -9.80 -4.80 -16.80
CA LEU A 592 -9.83 -3.36 -16.56
C LEU A 592 -10.92 -3.02 -15.55
N ASN A 593 -10.60 -2.14 -14.61
CA ASN A 593 -11.61 -1.67 -13.67
C ASN A 593 -12.71 -0.85 -14.37
N ASP A 594 -13.93 -1.06 -13.92
CA ASP A 594 -15.14 -0.39 -14.36
C ASP A 594 -15.48 0.81 -13.49
N ILE A 595 -16.36 1.68 -13.99
CA ILE A 595 -16.90 2.80 -13.23
C ILE A 595 -18.37 2.53 -12.90
N ALA A 596 -18.67 2.32 -11.62
CA ALA A 596 -20.02 2.26 -11.12
C ALA A 596 -20.47 3.60 -10.53
N LEU A 597 -21.69 4.00 -10.87
CA LEU A 597 -22.28 5.27 -10.48
C LEU A 597 -23.60 5.04 -9.77
N ALA A 598 -23.77 5.63 -8.59
CA ALA A 598 -25.06 5.72 -7.91
C ALA A 598 -25.77 7.02 -8.29
N TYR A 599 -27.03 6.90 -8.72
CA TYR A 599 -27.84 8.04 -9.16
C TYR A 599 -28.92 8.41 -8.16
N LYS A 600 -29.19 9.71 -8.14
CA LYS A 600 -30.41 10.30 -7.64
C LYS A 600 -31.16 10.94 -8.80
N GLY A 601 -32.25 10.29 -9.21
CA GLY A 601 -33.10 10.73 -10.31
C GLY A 601 -33.80 12.05 -10.01
N ILE A 602 -33.71 13.00 -10.93
CA ILE A 602 -34.51 14.24 -10.92
C ILE A 602 -35.81 13.95 -11.69
N ASN A 603 -36.90 14.69 -11.41
CA ASN A 603 -38.14 14.66 -12.23
C ASN A 603 -38.79 13.27 -12.42
N SER A 604 -38.77 12.41 -11.39
CA SER A 604 -39.35 11.06 -11.41
C SER A 604 -38.63 10.04 -12.29
N ASN A 605 -37.33 10.24 -12.56
CA ASN A 605 -36.50 9.24 -13.24
C ASN A 605 -36.32 7.99 -12.34
N PRO A 606 -36.66 6.77 -12.82
CA PRO A 606 -36.55 5.54 -12.04
C PRO A 606 -35.15 4.91 -12.04
N LYS A 607 -34.19 5.47 -12.80
CA LYS A 607 -32.81 4.95 -12.82
C LYS A 607 -32.12 5.24 -11.49
N ILE A 608 -31.40 4.23 -11.02
CA ILE A 608 -30.70 4.23 -9.72
C ILE A 608 -29.18 4.24 -9.88
N GLY A 609 -28.68 4.01 -11.09
CA GLY A 609 -27.25 3.98 -11.35
C GLY A 609 -26.90 3.48 -12.74
N ALA A 610 -25.60 3.42 -13.00
CA ALA A 610 -25.02 2.80 -14.17
C ALA A 610 -23.68 2.17 -13.84
N LEU A 611 -23.29 1.21 -14.67
CA LEU A 611 -21.94 0.68 -14.78
C LEU A 611 -21.41 1.03 -16.17
N VAL A 612 -20.24 1.64 -16.25
CA VAL A 612 -19.52 1.93 -17.49
C VAL A 612 -18.29 1.03 -17.54
N PHE A 613 -18.14 0.24 -18.59
CA PHE A 613 -17.02 -0.70 -18.67
C PHE A 613 -15.68 0.01 -18.88
N GLY A 614 -14.64 -0.45 -18.21
CA GLY A 614 -13.27 0.09 -18.28
C GLY A 614 -12.74 0.14 -19.70
N SER A 615 -12.99 -0.90 -20.50
CA SER A 615 -12.63 -0.93 -21.92
C SER A 615 -13.29 0.18 -22.75
N ALA A 616 -14.51 0.59 -22.41
CA ALA A 616 -15.20 1.69 -23.10
C ALA A 616 -14.60 3.06 -22.72
N VAL A 617 -14.24 3.23 -21.44
CA VAL A 617 -13.53 4.42 -20.94
C VAL A 617 -12.17 4.54 -21.62
N SER A 618 -11.37 3.47 -21.61
CA SER A 618 -10.04 3.40 -22.21
C SER A 618 -10.08 3.72 -23.71
N ALA A 619 -11.03 3.13 -24.45
CA ALA A 619 -11.23 3.44 -25.86
C ALA A 619 -11.63 4.90 -26.12
N ALA A 620 -12.47 5.48 -25.26
CA ALA A 620 -12.88 6.87 -25.37
C ALA A 620 -11.73 7.84 -25.08
N MET A 621 -10.86 7.54 -24.12
CA MET A 621 -9.68 8.35 -23.77
C MET A 621 -8.72 8.51 -24.95
N GLY A 622 -8.47 7.45 -25.71
CA GLY A 622 -7.65 7.49 -26.92
C GLY A 622 -8.20 8.39 -28.04
N THR A 623 -9.46 8.79 -27.97
CA THR A 623 -10.13 9.63 -28.98
C THR A 623 -10.62 10.98 -28.45
N GLY A 624 -10.58 11.21 -27.13
CA GLY A 624 -11.18 12.39 -26.49
C GLY A 624 -12.71 12.44 -26.66
N SER A 625 -13.37 11.28 -26.71
CA SER A 625 -14.82 11.19 -26.97
C SER A 625 -15.65 11.20 -25.69
N VAL A 626 -16.91 11.63 -25.80
CA VAL A 626 -17.91 11.55 -24.71
C VAL A 626 -18.55 10.15 -24.69
N VAL A 627 -18.68 9.55 -23.51
CA VAL A 627 -19.41 8.30 -23.30
C VAL A 627 -20.82 8.62 -22.78
N SER A 628 -21.85 8.07 -23.42
CA SER A 628 -23.24 8.28 -22.99
C SER A 628 -23.67 7.24 -21.96
N LEU A 629 -24.31 7.69 -20.89
CA LEU A 629 -24.86 6.87 -19.79
C LEU A 629 -26.25 6.28 -20.09
N ASP A 630 -26.85 6.65 -21.22
CA ASP A 630 -28.09 6.02 -21.69
C ASP A 630 -27.83 4.77 -22.54
N PHE A 631 -26.55 4.46 -22.81
CA PHE A 631 -26.02 3.29 -23.53
C PHE A 631 -26.90 2.75 -24.66
N ILE A 632 -26.42 2.89 -25.90
CA ILE A 632 -27.10 2.29 -27.06
C ILE A 632 -26.76 0.78 -27.17
N ASP A 633 -25.59 0.39 -26.66
CA ASP A 633 -25.04 -0.95 -26.71
C ASP A 633 -24.55 -1.34 -25.32
N ALA A 634 -24.96 -2.52 -24.86
CA ALA A 634 -24.59 -3.08 -23.57
C ALA A 634 -23.08 -3.36 -23.46
N SER A 635 -22.36 -3.48 -24.58
CA SER A 635 -20.89 -3.65 -24.58
C SER A 635 -20.11 -2.43 -24.06
N ASN A 636 -20.77 -1.29 -23.82
CA ASN A 636 -20.13 -0.11 -23.24
C ASN A 636 -20.51 0.10 -21.77
N GLY A 637 -21.44 -0.69 -21.25
CA GLY A 637 -22.02 -0.53 -19.93
C GLY A 637 -23.52 -0.74 -19.90
N VAL A 638 -24.06 -0.70 -18.68
CA VAL A 638 -25.47 -0.99 -18.39
C VAL A 638 -26.02 0.03 -17.40
N SER A 639 -27.28 0.43 -17.58
CA SER A 639 -28.02 1.28 -16.65
C SER A 639 -29.05 0.47 -15.86
N PHE A 640 -29.30 0.88 -14.62
CA PHE A 640 -30.16 0.14 -13.69
C PHE A 640 -31.37 0.99 -13.31
N ALA A 641 -32.57 0.39 -13.32
CA ALA A 641 -33.82 1.06 -12.97
C ALA A 641 -34.71 0.23 -12.04
N LEU A 642 -35.31 0.91 -11.05
CA LEU A 642 -36.34 0.34 -10.16
C LEU A 642 -37.69 0.99 -10.45
N THR A 643 -38.64 0.21 -10.97
CA THR A 643 -39.81 0.75 -11.69
C THR A 643 -41.12 0.89 -10.91
N ASP A 644 -41.20 0.34 -9.69
CA ASP A 644 -42.43 0.34 -8.86
C ASP A 644 -42.25 1.06 -7.51
N GLN A 645 -41.20 1.87 -7.39
CA GLN A 645 -40.99 2.72 -6.23
C GLN A 645 -41.38 4.15 -6.56
N ILE A 646 -42.20 4.76 -5.71
CA ILE A 646 -42.36 6.22 -5.69
C ILE A 646 -41.18 6.71 -4.87
N PHE A 647 -40.06 7.02 -5.54
CA PHE A 647 -38.99 7.79 -4.90
C PHE A 647 -39.62 9.08 -4.41
N SER A 648 -39.61 9.27 -3.10
CA SER A 648 -40.05 10.53 -2.52
C SER A 648 -39.13 11.62 -3.04
N THR A 649 -39.67 12.71 -3.57
CA THR A 649 -38.86 13.90 -3.93
C THR A 649 -38.23 14.58 -2.71
N THR A 650 -38.31 13.98 -1.52
CA THR A 650 -37.66 14.47 -0.30
C THR A 650 -36.16 14.19 -0.37
N THR A 651 -35.40 15.21 -0.02
CA THR A 651 -33.98 15.42 -0.34
C THR A 651 -32.95 14.47 0.29
N ASP A 652 -33.36 13.45 1.05
CA ASP A 652 -32.47 12.82 2.05
C ASP A 652 -32.06 11.36 1.78
N THR A 653 -32.44 10.79 0.63
CA THR A 653 -32.05 9.41 0.27
C THR A 653 -30.63 9.43 -0.32
N ARG A 654 -29.64 8.84 0.35
CA ARG A 654 -28.30 8.57 -0.20
C ARG A 654 -28.29 7.19 -0.85
N THR A 655 -27.81 7.07 -2.08
CA THR A 655 -27.53 5.77 -2.71
C THR A 655 -26.03 5.57 -2.78
N LEU A 656 -25.55 4.42 -2.29
CA LEU A 656 -24.15 4.04 -2.34
C LEU A 656 -23.95 2.89 -3.32
N VAL A 657 -22.76 2.79 -3.90
CA VAL A 657 -22.42 1.71 -4.84
C VAL A 657 -21.08 1.10 -4.48
N ARG A 658 -20.99 -0.24 -4.48
CA ARG A 658 -19.73 -0.94 -4.21
C ARG A 658 -19.54 -2.11 -5.16
N PHE A 659 -18.30 -2.46 -5.43
CA PHE A 659 -17.97 -3.76 -6.01
C PHE A 659 -17.66 -4.76 -4.91
N ALA A 660 -17.86 -6.03 -5.22
CA ALA A 660 -17.57 -7.11 -4.31
C ALA A 660 -17.15 -8.32 -5.14
N SER A 661 -16.02 -8.93 -4.82
CA SER A 661 -15.38 -9.95 -5.65
C SER A 661 -15.56 -11.37 -5.11
N ASN A 662 -15.34 -12.36 -5.99
CA ASN A 662 -15.21 -13.78 -5.64
C ASN A 662 -16.47 -14.46 -5.03
N PHE A 663 -17.71 -14.04 -5.32
CA PHE A 663 -18.92 -14.74 -4.84
C PHE A 663 -19.32 -16.00 -5.63
N ALA A 664 -18.41 -16.54 -6.44
CA ALA A 664 -18.52 -17.81 -7.15
C ALA A 664 -19.68 -17.90 -8.18
N ASP A 665 -20.20 -16.77 -8.67
CA ASP A 665 -21.21 -16.77 -9.72
C ASP A 665 -20.73 -16.34 -11.12
N GLY A 666 -19.47 -15.90 -11.23
CA GLY A 666 -18.72 -15.71 -12.47
C GLY A 666 -17.27 -15.28 -12.22
N PRO A 667 -16.51 -15.00 -13.30
CA PRO A 667 -15.13 -14.52 -13.19
C PRO A 667 -15.01 -13.02 -12.91
N GLY A 668 -16.08 -12.24 -13.05
CA GLY A 668 -16.08 -10.80 -12.78
C GLY A 668 -16.68 -10.49 -11.41
N ASP A 669 -16.58 -9.22 -11.02
CA ASP A 669 -17.04 -8.72 -9.74
C ASP A 669 -18.55 -8.46 -9.72
N GLU A 670 -19.18 -8.73 -8.59
CA GLU A 670 -20.56 -8.42 -8.34
C GLU A 670 -20.76 -6.94 -7.97
N LEU A 671 -21.85 -6.35 -8.47
CA LEU A 671 -22.17 -4.93 -8.28
C LEU A 671 -23.23 -4.74 -7.19
N MET A 672 -22.92 -3.95 -6.17
CA MET A 672 -23.79 -3.68 -5.04
C MET A 672 -24.37 -2.27 -5.08
N PHE A 673 -25.68 -2.14 -4.90
CA PHE A 673 -26.35 -0.86 -4.66
C PHE A 673 -27.00 -0.85 -3.28
N GLY A 674 -26.58 0.08 -2.43
CA GLY A 674 -27.23 0.37 -1.15
C GLY A 674 -28.24 1.50 -1.32
N PHE A 675 -29.48 1.25 -0.90
CA PHE A 675 -30.54 2.26 -0.91
C PHE A 675 -30.79 2.81 0.50
N GLY A 676 -30.36 4.05 0.72
CA GLY A 676 -30.71 4.83 1.90
C GLY A 676 -32.23 5.05 2.01
N TRP A 677 -32.66 5.79 3.05
CA TRP A 677 -34.07 5.95 3.45
C TRP A 677 -35.06 5.95 2.28
N ASP A 678 -36.15 5.18 2.31
CA ASP A 678 -37.40 5.74 1.79
C ASP A 678 -38.68 5.15 2.39
N ASN A 679 -39.64 6.06 2.47
CA ASN A 679 -41.07 5.96 2.70
C ASN A 679 -41.59 5.49 4.08
N PRO A 680 -42.18 6.41 4.89
CA PRO A 680 -42.81 6.08 6.18
C PRO A 680 -44.00 5.10 6.10
N LEU A 681 -44.43 4.72 4.88
CA LEU A 681 -45.51 3.77 4.64
C LEU A 681 -45.05 2.31 4.51
N ARG A 682 -43.74 2.02 4.35
CA ARG A 682 -43.20 0.65 4.21
C ARG A 682 -41.90 0.43 5.02
N ARG A 683 -42.02 0.46 6.35
CA ARG A 683 -40.91 0.32 7.31
C ARG A 683 -40.10 -1.00 7.26
N ARG A 684 -40.38 -1.95 6.35
CA ARG A 684 -39.61 -3.20 6.24
C ARG A 684 -38.65 -3.23 5.04
N GLU A 685 -38.64 -2.20 4.19
CA GLU A 685 -37.89 -2.18 2.93
C GLU A 685 -36.73 -1.16 2.91
N ALA A 686 -36.67 -0.24 3.89
CA ALA A 686 -35.65 0.82 3.96
C ALA A 686 -34.31 0.26 4.47
N GLY A 687 -33.19 0.59 3.80
CA GLY A 687 -31.85 0.15 4.19
C GLY A 687 -31.51 -1.26 3.70
N SER A 688 -31.76 -1.56 2.42
CA SER A 688 -31.36 -2.84 1.81
C SER A 688 -30.20 -2.65 0.84
N VAL A 689 -29.43 -3.72 0.63
CA VAL A 689 -28.37 -3.81 -0.38
C VAL A 689 -28.86 -4.75 -1.48
N LEU A 690 -28.85 -4.29 -2.73
CA LEU A 690 -29.04 -5.13 -3.90
C LEU A 690 -27.68 -5.54 -4.44
N VAL A 691 -27.44 -6.83 -4.58
CA VAL A 691 -26.21 -7.34 -5.19
C VAL A 691 -26.57 -7.98 -6.52
N PHE A 692 -26.12 -7.35 -7.60
CA PHE A 692 -26.29 -7.80 -8.98
C PHE A 692 -25.16 -8.76 -9.33
N LYS A 693 -25.53 -9.87 -9.96
CA LYS A 693 -24.61 -10.91 -10.40
C LYS A 693 -23.81 -10.44 -11.61
N ASP A 694 -22.52 -10.72 -11.65
CA ASP A 694 -21.61 -10.32 -12.72
C ASP A 694 -22.14 -10.81 -14.08
N ARG A 695 -22.52 -12.09 -14.18
CA ARG A 695 -23.03 -12.74 -15.40
C ARG A 695 -24.33 -12.14 -15.91
N ALA A 696 -25.13 -11.54 -15.03
CA ALA A 696 -26.35 -10.86 -15.45
C ALA A 696 -26.04 -9.53 -16.15
N ILE A 697 -24.93 -8.89 -15.79
CA ILE A 697 -24.45 -7.64 -16.37
C ILE A 697 -23.61 -7.93 -17.62
N SER A 698 -22.56 -8.76 -17.52
CA SER A 698 -21.69 -9.11 -18.64
C SER A 698 -22.42 -9.89 -19.75
N GLY A 699 -23.47 -10.63 -19.41
CA GLY A 699 -24.34 -11.33 -20.36
C GLY A 699 -25.50 -10.47 -20.90
N ALA A 700 -25.62 -9.20 -20.52
CA ALA A 700 -26.74 -8.35 -20.90
C ALA A 700 -26.74 -8.06 -22.41
N VAL A 701 -27.89 -8.26 -23.05
CA VAL A 701 -28.12 -7.85 -24.45
C VAL A 701 -28.83 -6.49 -24.50
N ASP A 702 -29.55 -6.15 -23.44
CA ASP A 702 -30.22 -4.86 -23.28
C ASP A 702 -29.38 -4.00 -22.30
N PRO A 703 -28.98 -2.78 -22.69
CA PRO A 703 -28.24 -1.87 -21.82
C PRO A 703 -29.08 -1.29 -20.66
N LEU A 704 -30.36 -1.64 -20.53
CA LEU A 704 -31.19 -1.27 -19.38
C LEU A 704 -31.67 -2.50 -18.61
N ILE A 705 -31.18 -2.67 -17.38
CA ILE A 705 -31.69 -3.65 -16.42
C ILE A 705 -32.79 -2.98 -15.57
N SER A 706 -34.04 -3.33 -15.86
CA SER A 706 -35.21 -2.80 -15.15
C SER A 706 -35.85 -3.87 -14.27
N LEU A 707 -35.90 -3.61 -12.96
CA LEU A 707 -36.45 -4.53 -11.97
C LEU A 707 -37.64 -3.92 -11.21
N LEU A 708 -38.49 -4.81 -10.69
CA LEU A 708 -39.48 -4.46 -9.67
C LEU A 708 -38.83 -4.72 -8.32
N ASN A 709 -38.72 -3.70 -7.46
CA ASN A 709 -38.00 -3.80 -6.18
C ASN A 709 -38.50 -4.96 -5.28
N ASP A 710 -39.80 -5.26 -5.32
CA ASP A 710 -40.42 -6.32 -4.51
C ASP A 710 -40.42 -7.70 -5.19
N ASN A 711 -39.95 -7.77 -6.44
CA ASN A 711 -39.95 -8.99 -7.24
C ASN A 711 -38.67 -9.07 -8.08
N ILE A 712 -37.56 -9.27 -7.37
CA ILE A 712 -36.21 -9.37 -7.95
C ILE A 712 -35.96 -10.83 -8.38
N PRO A 713 -35.70 -11.08 -9.67
CA PRO A 713 -35.34 -12.42 -10.14
C PRO A 713 -33.99 -12.85 -9.56
N SER A 714 -33.94 -14.03 -8.96
CA SER A 714 -32.71 -14.62 -8.41
C SER A 714 -31.65 -14.94 -9.49
N SER A 715 -32.01 -14.91 -10.76
CA SER A 715 -31.05 -14.99 -11.86
C SER A 715 -30.30 -13.68 -12.13
N ILE A 716 -30.76 -12.54 -11.58
CA ILE A 716 -30.20 -11.20 -11.86
C ILE A 716 -29.55 -10.61 -10.63
N ALA A 717 -30.23 -10.65 -9.48
CA ALA A 717 -29.74 -10.04 -8.25
C ALA A 717 -30.25 -10.76 -7.00
N ARG A 718 -29.64 -10.45 -5.85
CA ARG A 718 -30.13 -10.75 -4.50
C ARG A 718 -30.40 -9.46 -3.76
N LYS A 719 -31.48 -9.42 -2.97
CA LYS A 719 -31.79 -8.34 -2.04
C LYS A 719 -31.49 -8.76 -0.61
N PHE A 720 -30.53 -8.09 0.02
CA PHE A 720 -30.20 -8.24 1.43
C PHE A 720 -30.98 -7.21 2.24
N MET A 721 -31.88 -7.69 3.10
CA MET A 721 -32.74 -6.87 3.95
C MET A 721 -32.12 -6.66 5.33
N GLY A 722 -32.27 -5.45 5.88
CA GLY A 722 -31.71 -5.10 7.18
C GLY A 722 -32.19 -5.96 8.35
N ILE A 723 -31.38 -5.96 9.41
CA ILE A 723 -31.46 -6.86 10.59
C ILE A 723 -32.66 -6.51 11.48
N ALA A 724 -33.06 -5.25 11.53
CA ALA A 724 -34.23 -4.76 12.27
C ALA A 724 -35.06 -3.79 11.41
N ALA A 725 -36.34 -3.59 11.76
CA ALA A 725 -37.25 -2.69 11.03
C ALA A 725 -36.78 -1.22 10.94
N ASP A 726 -35.80 -0.82 11.77
CA ASP A 726 -35.21 0.51 11.78
C ASP A 726 -33.70 0.52 11.39
N ALA A 727 -33.06 -0.65 11.18
CA ALA A 727 -31.62 -0.74 10.89
C ALA A 727 -31.31 -0.29 9.44
N ARG A 728 -30.35 0.63 9.28
CA ARG A 728 -30.08 1.36 8.03
C ARG A 728 -28.81 0.87 7.34
N VAL A 729 -28.79 -0.37 6.88
CA VAL A 729 -27.62 -1.05 6.25
C VAL A 729 -27.00 -0.24 5.11
N ALA A 730 -27.83 0.44 4.32
CA ALA A 730 -27.41 1.09 3.08
C ALA A 730 -26.79 2.48 3.23
N ASN A 731 -26.83 3.08 4.41
CA ASN A 731 -26.28 4.43 4.59
C ASN A 731 -24.75 4.44 4.65
N ASN A 732 -24.14 3.28 4.92
CA ASN A 732 -22.72 3.12 5.18
C ASN A 732 -22.35 1.62 5.10
N PHE A 733 -21.98 1.16 3.90
CA PHE A 733 -21.54 -0.22 3.68
C PHE A 733 -20.28 -0.25 2.79
N PHE A 734 -19.51 -1.32 2.95
CA PHE A 734 -18.34 -1.62 2.13
C PHE A 734 -18.18 -3.14 2.00
N ALA A 735 -17.30 -3.53 1.10
CA ALA A 735 -16.98 -4.91 0.83
C ALA A 735 -15.44 -5.05 0.91
N ALA A 736 -14.96 -5.92 1.80
CA ALA A 736 -13.54 -6.25 1.95
C ALA A 736 -13.40 -7.68 2.48
N ASP A 737 -12.29 -8.35 2.19
CA ASP A 737 -11.98 -9.67 2.76
C ASP A 737 -11.42 -9.48 4.18
N LEU A 738 -12.27 -9.63 5.20
CA LEU A 738 -11.92 -9.34 6.60
C LEU A 738 -11.56 -10.61 7.39
N ASP A 739 -11.91 -11.79 6.89
CA ASP A 739 -11.48 -13.06 7.45
C ASP A 739 -10.32 -13.72 6.67
N GLY A 740 -9.94 -13.19 5.52
CA GLY A 740 -8.79 -13.60 4.71
C GLY A 740 -9.01 -14.91 3.97
N ASP A 741 -10.26 -15.31 3.73
CA ASP A 741 -10.57 -16.53 2.97
C ASP A 741 -10.51 -16.33 1.44
N GLY A 742 -10.25 -15.10 1.00
CA GLY A 742 -10.19 -14.68 -0.40
C GLY A 742 -11.56 -14.29 -0.97
N ILE A 743 -12.63 -14.35 -0.17
CA ILE A 743 -13.99 -13.99 -0.56
C ILE A 743 -14.37 -12.74 0.21
N VAL A 744 -14.80 -11.71 -0.51
CA VAL A 744 -15.15 -10.44 0.11
C VAL A 744 -16.35 -10.58 1.07
N ASP A 745 -16.25 -9.96 2.23
CA ASP A 745 -17.31 -9.88 3.22
C ASP A 745 -18.20 -8.66 2.99
N LEU A 746 -19.49 -8.78 3.30
CA LEU A 746 -20.40 -7.64 3.32
C LEU A 746 -20.41 -7.00 4.71
N SER A 747 -19.87 -5.80 4.79
CA SER A 747 -19.80 -5.03 6.04
C SER A 747 -20.63 -3.76 5.96
N PHE A 748 -21.32 -3.43 7.05
CA PHE A 748 -22.14 -2.23 7.12
C PHE A 748 -22.28 -1.74 8.54
N ALA A 749 -22.54 -0.44 8.68
CA ALA A 749 -22.79 0.16 9.96
C ALA A 749 -24.13 0.91 9.98
N SER A 750 -24.82 0.87 11.11
CA SER A 750 -26.13 1.48 11.28
C SER A 750 -26.25 2.13 12.64
N GLU A 751 -26.48 3.44 12.62
CA GLU A 751 -26.77 4.29 13.79
C GLU A 751 -28.10 3.97 14.52
N GLN A 752 -28.93 3.09 13.96
CA GLN A 752 -30.23 2.67 14.51
C GLN A 752 -30.29 1.16 14.82
N ALA A 753 -29.16 0.46 14.74
CA ALA A 753 -29.09 -0.98 14.99
C ALA A 753 -28.49 -1.28 16.38
N GLY A 754 -29.14 -2.17 17.14
CA GLY A 754 -28.74 -2.56 18.50
C GLY A 754 -29.80 -2.29 19.59
N ASP A 755 -29.41 -2.45 20.85
CA ASP A 755 -30.28 -2.21 22.00
C ASP A 755 -30.57 -0.71 22.15
N LYS A 756 -31.82 -0.30 21.91
CA LYS A 756 -32.25 1.09 22.02
C LYS A 756 -32.08 1.59 23.46
N ASP A 757 -31.42 2.73 23.59
CA ASP A 757 -31.25 3.40 24.88
C ASP A 757 -32.51 4.20 25.30
N VAL A 758 -32.41 4.98 26.39
CA VAL A 758 -33.51 5.83 26.90
C VAL A 758 -33.89 6.94 25.90
N TYR A 759 -32.98 7.31 24.98
CA TYR A 759 -33.19 8.32 23.94
C TYR A 759 -33.59 7.73 22.58
N GLY A 760 -33.60 6.39 22.44
CA GLY A 760 -34.01 5.66 21.25
C GLY A 760 -32.92 5.47 20.19
N PHE A 761 -31.64 5.66 20.54
CA PHE A 761 -30.50 5.45 19.64
C PHE A 761 -29.72 4.18 20.01
N SER A 762 -29.14 3.52 19.01
CA SER A 762 -28.28 2.35 19.15
C SER A 762 -27.46 2.21 17.86
N GLY A 763 -26.13 2.30 17.96
CA GLY A 763 -25.24 2.16 16.81
C GLY A 763 -24.50 0.84 16.85
N ALA A 764 -24.33 0.20 15.69
CA ALA A 764 -23.52 -1.01 15.56
C ALA A 764 -22.95 -1.15 14.15
N PHE A 765 -21.82 -1.83 14.08
CA PHE A 765 -21.20 -2.32 12.86
C PHE A 765 -21.41 -3.84 12.74
N TYR A 766 -21.65 -4.32 11.54
CA TYR A 766 -21.93 -5.72 11.23
C TYR A 766 -21.09 -6.17 10.05
N THR A 767 -20.59 -7.39 10.14
CA THR A 767 -19.88 -8.07 9.05
C THR A 767 -20.53 -9.42 8.81
N LEU A 768 -20.83 -9.70 7.54
CA LEU A 768 -21.33 -10.97 7.04
C LEU A 768 -20.25 -11.64 6.19
N PRO A 769 -19.83 -12.85 6.55
CA PRO A 769 -18.80 -13.55 5.81
C PRO A 769 -19.15 -13.81 4.34
N GLY A 770 -18.17 -13.70 3.45
CA GLY A 770 -18.32 -13.90 2.02
C GLY A 770 -18.81 -15.30 1.65
N THR A 771 -18.37 -16.31 2.40
CA THR A 771 -18.89 -17.70 2.28
C THR A 771 -20.38 -17.84 2.56
N VAL A 772 -20.96 -17.02 3.45
CA VAL A 772 -22.42 -16.98 3.67
C VAL A 772 -23.10 -16.37 2.45
N MET A 773 -22.55 -15.29 1.90
CA MET A 773 -23.05 -14.65 0.68
C MET A 773 -23.06 -15.66 -0.49
N GLN A 774 -22.00 -16.44 -0.68
CA GLN A 774 -21.94 -17.51 -1.70
C GLN A 774 -23.08 -18.53 -1.54
N GLN A 775 -23.35 -18.97 -0.31
CA GLN A 775 -24.47 -19.89 -0.04
C GLN A 775 -25.83 -19.26 -0.39
N VAL A 776 -26.00 -17.97 -0.11
CA VAL A 776 -27.21 -17.21 -0.47
C VAL A 776 -27.36 -17.10 -1.99
N PHE A 777 -26.27 -16.91 -2.73
CA PHE A 777 -26.31 -16.86 -4.19
C PHE A 777 -26.67 -18.20 -4.83
N ALA A 778 -26.34 -19.33 -4.20
CA ALA A 778 -26.75 -20.66 -4.63
C ALA A 778 -28.25 -20.97 -4.40
N GLY A 779 -28.93 -20.22 -3.53
CA GLY A 779 -30.35 -20.40 -3.23
C GLY A 779 -31.30 -19.85 -4.30
N ASP A 780 -32.54 -20.35 -4.35
CA ASP A 780 -33.54 -19.92 -5.33
C ASP A 780 -34.27 -18.61 -4.98
N SER A 781 -34.12 -18.11 -3.74
CA SER A 781 -34.77 -16.89 -3.26
C SER A 781 -34.14 -15.63 -3.85
N GLY A 782 -34.97 -14.64 -4.21
CA GLY A 782 -34.50 -13.30 -4.61
C GLY A 782 -34.14 -12.40 -3.42
N THR A 783 -34.51 -12.79 -2.21
CA THR A 783 -34.34 -12.00 -0.98
C THR A 783 -33.70 -12.82 0.13
N TYR A 784 -32.83 -12.18 0.90
CA TYR A 784 -32.20 -12.73 2.10
C TYR A 784 -32.35 -11.75 3.27
N ASP A 785 -32.74 -12.26 4.43
CA ASP A 785 -32.99 -11.47 5.64
C ASP A 785 -31.77 -11.59 6.57
N LEU A 786 -31.07 -10.48 6.81
CA LEU A 786 -29.85 -10.46 7.61
C LEU A 786 -30.11 -10.78 9.10
N ALA A 787 -31.35 -10.65 9.57
CA ALA A 787 -31.74 -11.11 10.92
C ALA A 787 -31.60 -12.63 11.07
N THR A 788 -31.67 -13.39 9.97
CA THR A 788 -31.53 -14.85 10.00
C THR A 788 -30.10 -15.30 10.25
N SER A 789 -29.13 -14.45 9.96
CA SER A 789 -27.70 -14.75 10.14
C SER A 789 -27.18 -14.15 11.46
N LEU A 790 -27.73 -13.06 11.96
CA LEU A 790 -27.32 -12.51 13.25
C LEU A 790 -28.15 -13.11 14.40
N ALA A 791 -27.93 -14.40 14.68
CA ALA A 791 -28.74 -15.26 15.57
C ALA A 791 -28.90 -14.82 17.05
N ASN A 792 -28.51 -13.60 17.44
CA ASN A 792 -28.69 -13.04 18.78
C ASN A 792 -29.77 -11.95 18.87
N GLU A 793 -30.40 -11.54 17.76
CA GLU A 793 -31.56 -10.64 17.86
C GLU A 793 -32.79 -11.42 18.32
N THR A 794 -33.12 -11.30 19.61
CA THR A 794 -34.51 -11.50 20.02
C THR A 794 -35.25 -10.28 19.48
N PRO A 795 -36.20 -10.42 18.52
CA PRO A 795 -36.90 -9.26 18.00
C PRO A 795 -37.66 -8.62 19.16
N VAL A 796 -37.33 -7.36 19.49
CA VAL A 796 -38.16 -6.59 20.42
C VAL A 796 -39.31 -6.01 19.60
N ASP A 797 -40.51 -6.53 19.89
CA ASP A 797 -41.82 -6.26 19.26
C ASP A 797 -42.16 -4.76 19.12
#